data_AF-A0A2E5M687-F1
#
_entry.id   AF-A0A2E5M687-F1
#
_cell.length_a   1.000
_cell.length_b   1.000
_cell.length_c   1.000
_cell.angle_alpha   90.00
_cell.angle_beta   90.00
_cell.angle_gamma   90.00
#
_symmetry.space_group_name_H-M   'P 1'
#
loop_
_entity.id
_entity.type
_entity.pdbx_description
1 polymer ?
#
loop_
_entity_poly.entity_id
_entity_poly.type
_entity_poly.pdbx_seq_one_letter_code
_entity_poly.pdbx_strand_id
1 'polypeptide(L)'
;MQSAFTYKGILFGALLSLCCGAGAVYGMLLVRGSWWGLNASAPGAILLFFILTCFVNTVLAFIRRPLALGPGDLVLIYAMMLMALTLPTQNFLVHIIPTICVPFYSASPENDWRSTLHPYIPDWIAPQNYEAIKNLYEGLPKGQSIPWDAWYIPLGAWCALFVALSLMMICLAVILHRQWSQAEHLAYPMAQLPQAMLDPGSDPQARLAPFFKNPLVWIGFALPLVFFSFGGLNHYFPSVPAFNQFLPNWWWFQDEVRVIVFFSFAWIGFFYLVSLEIIFSIWFFYLFTKIEEGAFSLLGIASTEKLSRYEAFQSADLVHQGVGAFIVFAVFGLWMARRHLRAVVRKAWNPTDPLDDSQEILSYRACLVGLVASLLFVSSWLWLSGVPLVIIPVFLAIVLIYYIVITRVVAAGGIPTTRPPIVPPFFIISGLGASILGDRGLVAMGFAMGWAAEMRLFPMIACANSLKLAEKLPGPKRRLFWGMILAILCGLAGSIYVLMELAYTHGGINLIRHFINDGAQWNRLAPLIDRPPSGPDMRGWVFTGIGGLIEGFLMWANHRFFWWPLHPLGFVIAAGFITGQIWFSAFIAWLLKAVILQYGGPGFFAKLKPFFLGMILGEATVGGLWLLVDALTGHYGNRITAM
;
A
#
# COMPACT_ATOMS: atom_id res chain seq x y z
N MET A 1 -4.16 23.20 -26.21
CA MET A 1 -4.99 21.97 -26.25
C MET A 1 -5.94 21.97 -25.05
N GLN A 2 -7.20 21.55 -25.24
CA GLN A 2 -8.14 21.40 -24.13
C GLN A 2 -7.78 20.17 -23.28
N SER A 3 -8.02 20.24 -21.97
CA SER A 3 -7.80 19.12 -21.05
C SER A 3 -8.74 17.96 -21.36
N ALA A 4 -8.22 16.73 -21.47
CA ALA A 4 -9.02 15.52 -21.63
C ALA A 4 -9.93 15.21 -20.43
N PHE A 5 -9.64 15.79 -19.27
CA PHE A 5 -10.40 15.64 -18.03
C PHE A 5 -11.52 16.66 -17.91
N THR A 6 -12.77 16.26 -17.65
CA THR A 6 -13.93 17.15 -17.53
C THR A 6 -14.36 17.35 -16.07
N TYR A 7 -15.23 18.34 -15.83
CA TYR A 7 -15.84 18.55 -14.50
C TYR A 7 -16.79 17.40 -14.09
N LYS A 8 -17.36 16.67 -15.05
CA LYS A 8 -18.17 15.48 -14.76
C LYS A 8 -17.32 14.39 -14.12
N GLY A 9 -16.12 14.14 -14.68
CA GLY A 9 -15.15 13.21 -14.10
C GLY A 9 -14.76 13.59 -12.67
N ILE A 10 -14.55 14.87 -12.39
CA ILE A 10 -14.24 15.37 -11.04
C ILE A 10 -15.40 15.09 -10.07
N LEU A 11 -16.64 15.38 -10.46
CA LEU A 11 -17.82 15.18 -9.61
C LEU A 11 -18.04 13.70 -9.28
N PHE A 12 -18.05 12.83 -10.31
CA PHE A 12 -18.19 11.38 -10.13
C PHE A 12 -17.02 10.81 -9.32
N GLY A 13 -15.80 11.29 -9.58
CA GLY A 13 -14.62 10.87 -8.85
C GLY A 13 -14.67 11.27 -7.38
N ALA A 14 -15.16 12.47 -7.05
CA ALA A 14 -15.30 12.93 -5.67
C ALA A 14 -16.35 12.12 -4.90
N LEU A 15 -17.49 11.83 -5.54
CA LEU A 15 -18.54 10.97 -4.96
C LEU A 15 -18.01 9.57 -4.68
N LEU A 16 -17.38 8.93 -5.67
CA LEU A 16 -16.82 7.59 -5.50
C LEU A 16 -15.65 7.56 -4.51
N SER A 17 -14.86 8.64 -4.42
CA SER A 17 -13.80 8.78 -3.41
C SER A 17 -14.38 8.83 -1.99
N LEU A 18 -15.48 9.55 -1.79
CA LEU A 18 -16.21 9.57 -0.52
C LEU A 18 -16.75 8.17 -0.19
N CYS A 19 -17.36 7.48 -1.16
CA CYS A 19 -17.85 6.11 -1.01
C CYS A 19 -16.72 5.12 -0.69
N CYS A 20 -15.56 5.24 -1.33
CA CYS A 20 -14.38 4.43 -1.03
C CYS A 20 -13.89 4.67 0.41
N GLY A 21 -13.80 5.93 0.83
CA GLY A 21 -13.38 6.30 2.19
C GLY A 21 -14.33 5.75 3.25
N ALA A 22 -15.63 6.03 3.11
CA ALA A 22 -16.67 5.58 4.03
C ALA A 22 -16.84 4.04 4.01
N GLY A 23 -17.00 3.46 2.83
CA GLY A 23 -17.28 2.04 2.64
C GLY A 23 -16.13 1.13 3.06
N ALA A 24 -14.88 1.54 2.85
CA ALA A 24 -13.73 0.76 3.29
C ALA A 24 -13.63 0.69 4.82
N VAL A 25 -13.89 1.80 5.53
CA VAL A 25 -13.96 1.81 7.00
C VAL A 25 -15.13 0.95 7.49
N TYR A 26 -16.32 1.16 6.93
CA TYR A 26 -17.53 0.42 7.30
C TYR A 26 -17.36 -1.09 7.13
N GLY A 27 -16.88 -1.52 5.95
CA GLY A 27 -16.64 -2.92 5.63
C GLY A 27 -15.59 -3.57 6.55
N MET A 28 -14.54 -2.82 6.90
CA MET A 28 -13.47 -3.32 7.75
C MET A 28 -13.86 -3.38 9.23
N LEU A 29 -14.48 -2.33 9.76
CA LEU A 29 -14.75 -2.19 11.20
C LEU A 29 -16.05 -2.87 11.64
N LEU A 30 -17.13 -2.73 10.86
CA LEU A 30 -18.43 -3.27 11.23
C LEU A 30 -18.66 -4.65 10.61
N VAL A 31 -18.67 -4.73 9.27
CA VAL A 31 -18.96 -5.99 8.54
C VAL A 31 -17.85 -7.04 8.78
N ARG A 32 -16.61 -6.59 9.02
CA ARG A 32 -15.42 -7.44 9.21
C ARG A 32 -15.16 -8.44 8.07
N GLY A 33 -15.69 -8.14 6.88
CA GLY A 33 -15.55 -8.98 5.69
C GLY A 33 -14.19 -8.85 5.01
N SER A 34 -14.09 -9.26 3.75
CA SER A 34 -12.86 -9.15 2.95
C SER A 34 -12.34 -7.71 2.89
N TRP A 35 -11.02 -7.50 2.92
CA TRP A 35 -10.44 -6.16 3.09
C TRP A 35 -10.24 -5.43 1.75
N TRP A 36 -11.19 -4.56 1.38
CA TRP A 36 -11.27 -3.92 0.04
C TRP A 36 -10.17 -2.92 -0.32
N GLY A 37 -9.45 -2.40 0.67
CA GLY A 37 -8.43 -1.36 0.51
C GLY A 37 -7.15 -1.69 1.25
N LEU A 38 -6.82 -2.98 1.41
CA LEU A 38 -5.66 -3.40 2.20
C LEU A 38 -4.33 -3.12 1.49
N ASN A 39 -4.28 -3.43 0.20
CA ASN A 39 -3.06 -3.51 -0.59
C ASN A 39 -3.15 -2.62 -1.83
N ALA A 40 -2.01 -2.40 -2.51
CA ALA A 40 -1.94 -1.56 -3.70
C ALA A 40 -2.75 -2.05 -4.92
N SER A 41 -3.23 -3.30 -4.90
CA SER A 41 -4.18 -3.87 -5.86
C SER A 41 -5.53 -3.16 -5.82
N ALA A 42 -5.89 -2.57 -4.67
CA ALA A 42 -7.12 -1.82 -4.43
C ALA A 42 -8.37 -2.50 -5.03
N PRO A 43 -8.71 -3.74 -4.58
CA PRO A 43 -9.82 -4.52 -5.15
C PRO A 43 -11.15 -3.77 -5.14
N GLY A 44 -11.39 -2.93 -4.13
CA GLY A 44 -12.56 -2.04 -4.09
C GLY A 44 -12.62 -1.05 -5.26
N ALA A 45 -11.49 -0.44 -5.63
CA ALA A 45 -11.43 0.43 -6.81
C ALA A 45 -11.63 -0.36 -8.11
N ILE A 46 -11.08 -1.58 -8.21
CA ILE A 46 -11.29 -2.46 -9.37
C ILE A 46 -12.79 -2.78 -9.54
N LEU A 47 -13.46 -3.19 -8.47
CA LEU A 47 -14.88 -3.52 -8.49
C LEU A 47 -15.75 -2.30 -8.85
N LEU A 48 -15.57 -1.18 -8.15
CA LEU A 48 -16.34 0.03 -8.44
C LEU A 48 -16.07 0.54 -9.86
N PHE A 49 -14.83 0.42 -10.34
CA PHE A 49 -14.49 0.76 -11.71
C PHE A 49 -15.16 -0.19 -12.71
N PHE A 50 -15.23 -1.48 -12.41
CA PHE A 50 -15.95 -2.44 -13.23
C PHE A 50 -17.45 -2.13 -13.33
N ILE A 51 -18.08 -1.84 -12.19
CA ILE A 51 -19.48 -1.42 -12.16
C ILE A 51 -19.67 -0.15 -13.00
N LEU A 52 -18.79 0.83 -12.83
CA LEU A 52 -18.82 2.09 -13.55
C LEU A 52 -18.66 1.89 -15.07
N THR A 53 -17.65 1.14 -15.51
CA THR A 53 -17.33 1.01 -16.94
C THR A 53 -18.26 0.04 -17.67
N CYS A 54 -18.59 -1.10 -17.06
CA CYS A 54 -19.36 -2.16 -17.71
C CYS A 54 -20.87 -1.86 -17.69
N PHE A 55 -21.39 -1.29 -16.60
CA PHE A 55 -22.83 -1.09 -16.42
C PHE A 55 -23.21 0.40 -16.50
N VAL A 56 -22.70 1.23 -15.60
CA VAL A 56 -23.15 2.63 -15.48
C VAL A 56 -22.86 3.42 -16.76
N ASN A 57 -21.63 3.39 -17.25
CA ASN A 57 -21.23 4.14 -18.44
C ASN A 57 -21.93 3.62 -19.71
N THR A 58 -22.10 2.30 -19.80
CA THR A 58 -22.87 1.65 -20.87
C THR A 58 -24.32 2.16 -20.88
N VAL A 59 -25.00 2.16 -19.73
CA VAL A 59 -26.37 2.68 -19.58
C VAL A 59 -26.45 4.17 -19.93
N LEU A 60 -25.51 4.98 -19.44
CA LEU A 60 -25.44 6.41 -19.78
C LEU A 60 -25.28 6.62 -21.30
N ALA A 61 -24.45 5.80 -21.95
CA ALA A 61 -24.25 5.83 -23.40
C ALA A 61 -25.50 5.40 -24.19
N PHE A 62 -26.32 4.50 -23.63
CA PHE A 62 -27.62 4.11 -24.19
C PHE A 62 -28.68 5.21 -24.03
N ILE A 63 -28.72 5.88 -22.86
CA ILE A 63 -29.67 6.97 -22.60
C ILE A 63 -29.36 8.17 -23.49
N ARG A 64 -28.16 8.76 -23.35
CA ARG A 64 -27.69 9.89 -24.15
C ARG A 64 -26.16 9.89 -24.20
N ARG A 65 -25.59 9.77 -25.40
CA ARG A 65 -24.12 9.77 -25.63
C ARG A 65 -23.36 10.92 -24.93
N PRO A 66 -23.85 12.18 -24.88
CA PRO A 66 -23.16 13.26 -24.16
C PRO A 66 -23.09 13.10 -22.63
N LEU A 67 -23.88 12.21 -22.04
CA LEU A 67 -23.81 11.87 -20.61
C LEU A 67 -22.76 10.81 -20.30
N ALA A 68 -22.33 10.03 -21.31
CA ALA A 68 -21.29 9.03 -21.13
C ALA A 68 -19.96 9.69 -20.75
N LEU A 69 -19.22 9.02 -19.87
CA LEU A 69 -17.90 9.43 -19.41
C LEU A 69 -16.87 9.10 -20.49
N GLY A 70 -16.06 10.09 -20.85
CA GLY A 70 -14.97 9.89 -21.79
C GLY A 70 -13.79 9.13 -21.17
N PRO A 71 -12.82 8.68 -21.99
CA PRO A 71 -11.62 7.99 -21.49
C PRO A 71 -10.85 8.81 -20.45
N GLY A 72 -10.78 10.15 -20.64
CA GLY A 72 -10.17 11.05 -19.66
C GLY A 72 -10.89 11.07 -18.31
N ASP A 73 -12.22 11.13 -18.33
CA ASP A 73 -13.02 11.11 -17.10
C ASP A 73 -12.87 9.79 -16.35
N LEU A 74 -12.87 8.66 -17.06
CA LEU A 74 -12.72 7.34 -16.45
C LEU A 74 -11.32 7.14 -15.83
N VAL A 75 -10.24 7.59 -16.51
CA VAL A 75 -8.89 7.59 -15.93
C VAL A 75 -8.83 8.46 -14.69
N LEU A 76 -9.45 9.65 -14.72
CA LEU A 76 -9.52 10.53 -13.56
C LEU A 76 -10.26 9.88 -12.39
N ILE A 77 -11.45 9.33 -12.63
CA ILE A 77 -12.26 8.69 -11.59
C ILE A 77 -11.50 7.51 -10.96
N TYR A 78 -10.84 6.68 -11.77
CA TYR A 78 -10.04 5.57 -11.25
C TYR A 78 -8.85 6.07 -10.41
N ALA A 79 -8.13 7.08 -10.89
CA ALA A 79 -7.04 7.70 -10.13
C ALA A 79 -7.52 8.30 -8.79
N MET A 80 -8.69 8.93 -8.79
CA MET A 80 -9.32 9.47 -7.59
C MET A 80 -9.68 8.35 -6.59
N MET A 81 -10.31 7.26 -7.05
CA MET A 81 -10.61 6.11 -6.19
C MET A 81 -9.36 5.46 -5.60
N LEU A 82 -8.29 5.30 -6.40
CA LEU A 82 -7.01 4.78 -5.91
C LEU A 82 -6.43 5.66 -4.80
N MET A 83 -6.45 6.99 -4.98
CA MET A 83 -5.99 7.93 -3.97
C MET A 83 -6.81 7.86 -2.69
N ALA A 84 -8.14 7.81 -2.80
CA ALA A 84 -9.05 7.74 -1.67
C ALA A 84 -8.85 6.47 -0.83
N LEU A 85 -8.54 5.33 -1.47
CA LEU A 85 -8.30 4.06 -0.77
C LEU A 85 -6.97 4.00 -0.02
N THR A 86 -6.06 4.96 -0.22
CA THR A 86 -4.80 5.02 0.55
C THR A 86 -4.98 5.41 2.03
N LEU A 87 -6.17 5.83 2.43
CA LEU A 87 -6.46 6.46 3.74
C LEU A 87 -7.16 5.55 4.77
N PRO A 88 -8.29 4.93 4.43
CA PRO A 88 -9.30 4.53 5.41
C PRO A 88 -8.91 3.31 6.23
N THR A 89 -8.10 2.42 5.68
CA THR A 89 -7.82 1.10 6.26
C THR A 89 -6.51 1.12 7.06
N GLN A 90 -5.69 0.07 6.93
CA GLN A 90 -4.47 -0.12 7.71
C GLN A 90 -3.33 0.86 7.39
N ASN A 91 -3.48 1.81 6.49
CA ASN A 91 -2.36 2.69 6.12
C ASN A 91 -2.29 3.98 6.95
N PHE A 92 -3.42 4.48 7.47
CA PHE A 92 -3.44 5.77 8.18
C PHE A 92 -4.49 5.82 9.30
N LEU A 93 -5.78 5.98 8.99
CA LEU A 93 -6.77 6.35 10.02
C LEU A 93 -7.02 5.28 11.08
N VAL A 94 -7.12 4.01 10.68
CA VAL A 94 -7.29 2.89 11.62
C VAL A 94 -6.05 2.69 12.50
N HIS A 95 -4.90 3.27 12.15
CA HIS A 95 -3.70 3.32 12.99
C HIS A 95 -3.63 4.54 13.89
N ILE A 96 -3.94 5.72 13.37
CA ILE A 96 -3.77 6.97 14.13
C ILE A 96 -4.67 6.99 15.34
N ILE A 97 -5.95 6.61 15.20
CA ILE A 97 -6.91 6.73 16.30
C ILE A 97 -6.44 5.93 17.53
N PRO A 98 -6.03 4.65 17.40
CA PRO A 98 -5.37 3.95 18.49
C PRO A 98 -4.06 4.59 18.94
N THR A 99 -3.21 5.04 18.01
CA THR A 99 -1.91 5.64 18.32
C THR A 99 -2.05 6.85 19.25
N ILE A 100 -3.06 7.69 19.04
CA ILE A 100 -3.29 8.91 19.83
C ILE A 100 -4.13 8.70 21.09
N CYS A 101 -4.90 7.60 21.18
CA CYS A 101 -5.81 7.38 22.31
C CYS A 101 -5.32 6.34 23.31
N VAL A 102 -4.67 5.26 22.86
CA VAL A 102 -4.24 4.13 23.71
C VAL A 102 -3.33 4.57 24.87
N PRO A 103 -2.39 5.52 24.71
CA PRO A 103 -1.59 6.01 25.84
C PRO A 103 -2.42 6.55 27.01
N PHE A 104 -3.62 7.06 26.73
CA PHE A 104 -4.53 7.60 27.73
C PHE A 104 -5.55 6.57 28.19
N TYR A 105 -6.17 5.85 27.25
CA TYR A 105 -7.23 4.87 27.54
C TYR A 105 -6.72 3.66 28.32
N SER A 106 -5.53 3.16 27.98
CA SER A 106 -4.94 1.96 28.59
C SER A 106 -3.91 2.27 29.68
N ALA A 107 -3.80 3.52 30.12
CA ALA A 107 -2.92 3.88 31.22
C ALA A 107 -3.44 3.30 32.55
N SER A 108 -2.62 2.49 33.21
CA SER A 108 -2.93 1.85 34.48
C SER A 108 -1.79 2.02 35.48
N PRO A 109 -2.03 1.80 36.79
CA PRO A 109 -0.94 1.82 37.78
C PRO A 109 0.17 0.80 37.50
N GLU A 110 -0.13 -0.32 36.84
CA GLU A 110 0.82 -1.39 36.55
C GLU A 110 1.78 -1.05 35.41
N ASN A 111 1.35 -0.27 34.41
CA ASN A 111 2.19 0.15 33.29
C ASN A 111 2.79 1.55 33.46
N ASP A 112 2.29 2.33 34.43
CA ASP A 112 2.73 3.69 34.76
C ASP A 112 2.87 4.63 33.55
N TRP A 113 2.00 4.48 32.54
CA TRP A 113 2.04 5.30 31.32
C TRP A 113 1.75 6.79 31.58
N ARG A 114 1.08 7.10 32.69
CA ARG A 114 0.82 8.49 33.10
C ARG A 114 2.10 9.24 33.43
N SER A 115 3.08 8.59 34.05
CA SER A 115 4.36 9.22 34.39
C SER A 115 5.37 9.12 33.23
N THR A 116 5.35 8.00 32.49
CA THR A 116 6.36 7.67 31.48
C THR A 116 6.06 8.24 30.09
N LEU A 117 4.78 8.33 29.69
CA LEU A 117 4.38 8.80 28.35
C LEU A 117 3.80 10.22 28.37
N HIS A 118 2.80 10.48 29.23
CA HIS A 118 1.99 11.71 29.16
C HIS A 118 2.80 13.01 29.22
N PRO A 119 3.87 13.15 30.02
CA PRO A 119 4.66 14.38 30.07
C PRO A 119 5.32 14.77 28.74
N TYR A 120 5.45 13.80 27.82
CA TYR A 120 6.11 13.99 26.54
C TYR A 120 5.13 14.05 25.36
N ILE A 121 3.82 13.92 25.58
CA ILE A 121 2.80 13.99 24.53
C ILE A 121 2.36 15.45 24.34
N PRO A 122 2.58 16.07 23.16
CA PRO A 122 2.12 17.43 22.90
C PRO A 122 0.59 17.53 22.80
N ASP A 123 0.01 18.61 23.35
CA ASP A 123 -1.45 18.77 23.44
C ASP A 123 -2.20 18.73 22.10
N TRP A 124 -1.53 19.10 21.02
CA TRP A 124 -2.11 19.17 19.68
C TRP A 124 -2.16 17.82 18.96
N ILE A 125 -1.39 16.81 19.39
CA ILE A 125 -1.26 15.53 18.67
C ILE A 125 -2.37 14.53 19.04
N ALA A 126 -2.93 14.66 20.24
CA ALA A 126 -3.89 13.75 20.83
C ALA A 126 -5.02 14.52 21.54
N PRO A 127 -6.24 13.94 21.61
CA PRO A 127 -7.36 14.57 22.32
C PRO A 127 -7.07 14.69 23.82
N GLN A 128 -7.39 15.84 24.40
CA GLN A 128 -7.12 16.15 25.82
C GLN A 128 -8.29 15.76 26.74
N ASN A 129 -9.48 15.53 26.19
CA ASN A 129 -10.65 15.14 26.96
C ASN A 129 -10.69 13.61 27.14
N TYR A 130 -10.40 13.13 28.35
CA TYR A 130 -10.43 11.71 28.68
C TYR A 130 -11.82 11.08 28.49
N GLU A 131 -12.91 11.80 28.79
CA GLU A 131 -14.28 11.29 28.59
C GLU A 131 -14.57 11.08 27.10
N ALA A 132 -14.10 11.97 26.24
CA ALA A 132 -14.20 11.79 24.79
C ALA A 132 -13.45 10.54 24.32
N ILE A 133 -12.25 10.29 24.84
CA ILE A 133 -11.47 9.07 24.56
C ILE A 133 -12.20 7.83 25.08
N LYS A 134 -12.64 7.84 26.34
CA LYS A 134 -13.35 6.73 26.97
C LYS A 134 -14.60 6.35 26.17
N ASN A 135 -15.44 7.33 25.84
CA ASN A 135 -16.67 7.12 25.08
C ASN A 135 -16.40 6.63 23.65
N LEU A 136 -15.22 6.91 23.06
CA LEU A 136 -14.83 6.36 21.76
C LEU A 136 -14.61 4.84 21.85
N TYR A 137 -14.04 4.36 22.96
CA TYR A 137 -13.73 2.95 23.16
C TYR A 137 -14.92 2.15 23.71
N GLU A 138 -15.70 2.76 24.60
CA GLU A 138 -16.81 2.10 25.33
C GLU A 138 -18.19 2.36 24.70
N GLY A 139 -18.31 3.38 23.83
CA GLY A 139 -19.57 3.83 23.23
C GLY A 139 -20.18 5.03 23.95
N LEU A 140 -20.97 5.83 23.23
CA LEU A 140 -21.67 6.99 23.77
C LEU A 140 -22.86 6.57 24.64
N PRO A 141 -23.07 7.25 25.78
CA PRO A 141 -24.35 7.19 26.49
C PRO A 141 -25.51 7.65 25.60
N LYS A 142 -26.68 7.04 25.79
CA LYS A 142 -27.89 7.36 25.00
C LYS A 142 -28.22 8.86 25.09
N GLY A 143 -28.45 9.48 23.93
CA GLY A 143 -28.84 10.88 23.82
C GLY A 143 -27.69 11.90 23.80
N GLN A 144 -26.44 11.45 23.94
CA GLN A 144 -25.27 12.31 23.75
C GLN A 144 -24.83 12.36 22.28
N SER A 145 -24.24 13.47 21.87
CA SER A 145 -23.62 13.65 20.56
C SER A 145 -22.11 13.42 20.62
N ILE A 146 -21.50 13.14 19.47
CA ILE A 146 -20.04 13.02 19.36
C ILE A 146 -19.39 14.35 19.76
N PRO A 147 -18.45 14.35 20.73
CA PRO A 147 -17.81 15.57 21.22
C PRO A 147 -16.71 16.05 20.25
N TRP A 148 -17.10 16.56 19.08
CA TRP A 148 -16.18 17.00 18.02
C TRP A 148 -15.14 18.04 18.49
N ASP A 149 -15.47 18.80 19.53
CA ASP A 149 -14.57 19.79 20.14
C ASP A 149 -13.26 19.19 20.66
N ALA A 150 -13.25 17.92 21.05
CA ALA A 150 -12.04 17.23 21.48
C ALA A 150 -11.14 16.80 20.30
N TRP A 151 -11.67 16.77 19.08
CA TRP A 151 -11.06 16.07 17.94
C TRP A 151 -10.58 16.97 16.81
N TYR A 152 -11.14 18.17 16.63
CA TYR A 152 -10.82 18.99 15.46
C TYR A 152 -9.33 19.40 15.40
N ILE A 153 -8.69 19.68 16.55
CA ILE A 153 -7.25 20.03 16.60
C ILE A 153 -6.39 18.81 16.26
N PRO A 154 -6.49 17.67 16.98
CA PRO A 154 -5.68 16.49 16.64
C PRO A 154 -5.92 16.01 15.21
N LEU A 155 -7.18 15.81 14.81
CA LEU A 155 -7.49 15.33 13.47
C LEU A 155 -7.04 16.31 12.39
N GLY A 156 -7.17 17.63 12.62
CA GLY A 156 -6.66 18.65 11.71
C GLY A 156 -5.16 18.57 11.52
N ALA A 157 -4.39 18.42 12.60
CA ALA A 157 -2.93 18.30 12.54
C ALA A 157 -2.48 17.03 11.81
N TRP A 158 -3.14 15.89 12.05
CA TRP A 158 -2.88 14.64 11.36
C TRP A 158 -3.29 14.67 9.88
N CYS A 159 -4.44 15.26 9.55
CA CYS A 159 -4.87 15.45 8.16
C CYS A 159 -3.90 16.35 7.40
N ALA A 160 -3.41 17.43 8.01
CA ALA A 160 -2.42 18.31 7.41
C ALA A 160 -1.10 17.57 7.14
N LEU A 161 -0.62 16.76 8.09
CA LEU A 161 0.52 15.88 7.88
C LEU A 161 0.30 14.94 6.68
N PHE A 162 -0.85 14.27 6.61
CA PHE A 162 -1.14 13.35 5.52
C PHE A 162 -1.18 14.02 4.15
N VAL A 163 -1.80 15.20 4.05
CA VAL A 163 -1.85 15.96 2.80
C VAL A 163 -0.44 16.40 2.39
N ALA A 164 0.40 16.82 3.34
CA ALA A 164 1.79 17.18 3.07
C ALA A 164 2.62 15.97 2.59
N LEU A 165 2.47 14.82 3.24
CA LEU A 165 3.09 13.55 2.83
C LEU A 165 2.60 13.10 1.45
N SER A 166 1.31 13.26 1.17
CA SER A 166 0.72 12.95 -0.13
C SER A 166 1.28 13.83 -1.23
N LEU A 167 1.40 15.14 -0.98
CA LEU A 167 2.00 16.08 -1.92
C LEU A 167 3.47 15.72 -2.19
N MET A 168 4.23 15.39 -1.14
CA MET A 168 5.62 14.89 -1.25
C MET A 168 5.70 13.69 -2.19
N MET A 169 4.86 12.67 -1.95
CA MET A 169 4.77 11.45 -2.73
C MET A 169 4.32 11.68 -4.19
N ILE A 170 3.34 12.56 -4.42
CA ILE A 170 2.90 12.94 -5.77
C ILE A 170 4.05 13.63 -6.51
N CYS A 171 4.76 14.56 -5.88
CA CYS A 171 5.92 15.22 -6.49
C CYS A 171 7.01 14.21 -6.87
N LEU A 172 7.33 13.25 -5.99
CA LEU A 172 8.29 12.17 -6.28
C LEU A 172 7.83 11.29 -7.45
N ALA A 173 6.55 10.89 -7.46
CA ALA A 173 5.99 10.08 -8.53
C ALA A 173 6.12 10.78 -9.88
N VAL A 174 5.82 12.08 -9.96
CA VAL A 174 5.96 12.87 -11.20
C VAL A 174 7.41 13.00 -11.64
N ILE A 175 8.34 13.26 -10.72
CA ILE A 175 9.77 13.38 -11.03
C ILE A 175 10.31 12.07 -11.62
N LEU A 176 9.92 10.93 -11.05
CA LEU A 176 10.42 9.61 -11.46
C LEU A 176 9.61 8.96 -12.59
N HIS A 177 8.42 9.48 -12.90
CA HIS A 177 7.49 8.86 -13.84
C HIS A 177 8.11 8.56 -15.21
N ARG A 178 8.74 9.55 -15.85
CA ARG A 178 9.35 9.35 -17.18
C ARG A 178 10.55 8.42 -17.16
N GLN A 179 11.35 8.51 -16.11
CA GLN A 179 12.49 7.61 -15.95
C GLN A 179 12.01 6.16 -15.89
N TRP A 180 10.99 5.87 -15.08
CA TRP A 180 10.46 4.52 -14.94
C TRP A 180 9.66 4.05 -16.16
N SER A 181 8.79 4.90 -16.69
CA SER A 181 7.86 4.50 -17.76
C SER A 181 8.48 4.52 -19.16
N GLN A 182 9.30 5.52 -19.47
CA GLN A 182 9.85 5.74 -20.81
C GLN A 182 11.29 5.26 -20.95
N ALA A 183 12.16 5.53 -19.97
CA ALA A 183 13.56 5.12 -20.06
C ALA A 183 13.79 3.67 -19.63
N GLU A 184 13.07 3.20 -18.62
CA GLU A 184 13.21 1.85 -18.07
C GLU A 184 12.08 0.90 -18.47
N HIS A 185 11.05 1.39 -19.15
CA HIS A 185 9.92 0.60 -19.65
C HIS A 185 9.30 -0.35 -18.63
N LEU A 186 9.09 0.12 -17.38
CA LEU A 186 8.42 -0.69 -16.36
C LEU A 186 7.05 -1.17 -16.84
N ALA A 187 6.67 -2.39 -16.45
CA ALA A 187 5.49 -3.08 -17.00
C ALA A 187 4.14 -2.55 -16.49
N TYR A 188 4.13 -1.90 -15.32
CA TYR A 188 2.93 -1.46 -14.59
C TYR A 188 1.76 -2.47 -14.62
N PRO A 189 1.95 -3.72 -14.12
CA PRO A 189 0.94 -4.77 -14.18
C PRO A 189 -0.46 -4.36 -13.68
N MET A 190 -0.51 -3.56 -12.61
CA MET A 190 -1.77 -3.12 -11.99
C MET A 190 -2.54 -2.11 -12.84
N ALA A 191 -1.86 -1.35 -13.70
CA ALA A 191 -2.52 -0.44 -14.63
C ALA A 191 -3.14 -1.18 -15.83
N GLN A 192 -2.78 -2.45 -16.08
CA GLN A 192 -3.19 -3.13 -17.31
C GLN A 192 -4.67 -3.56 -17.31
N LEU A 193 -5.22 -3.99 -16.16
CA LEU A 193 -6.65 -4.32 -16.05
C LEU A 193 -7.53 -3.09 -16.30
N PRO A 194 -7.40 -1.97 -15.55
CA PRO A 194 -8.21 -0.77 -15.81
C PRO A 194 -7.96 -0.23 -17.22
N GLN A 195 -6.73 -0.32 -17.75
CA GLN A 195 -6.45 0.06 -19.13
C GLN A 195 -7.22 -0.80 -20.14
N ALA A 196 -7.35 -2.11 -19.93
CA ALA A 196 -8.13 -2.99 -20.79
C ALA A 196 -9.64 -2.69 -20.73
N MET A 197 -10.15 -2.30 -19.56
CA MET A 197 -11.54 -1.88 -19.38
C MET A 197 -11.87 -0.54 -20.03
N LEU A 198 -10.84 0.30 -20.23
CA LEU A 198 -10.92 1.63 -20.84
C LEU A 198 -10.75 1.65 -22.36
N ASP A 199 -10.09 0.66 -22.92
CA ASP A 199 -9.70 0.64 -24.33
C ASP A 199 -10.93 0.44 -25.23
N PRO A 200 -11.31 1.42 -26.08
CA PRO A 200 -12.43 1.25 -27.01
C PRO A 200 -12.06 0.29 -28.17
N GLY A 201 -10.79 -0.08 -28.31
CA GLY A 201 -10.29 -0.88 -29.42
C GLY A 201 -10.37 -0.14 -30.75
N SER A 202 -10.72 -0.86 -31.82
CA SER A 202 -10.81 -0.32 -33.18
C SER A 202 -12.06 0.52 -33.44
N ASP A 203 -13.06 0.50 -32.55
CA ASP A 203 -14.30 1.26 -32.70
C ASP A 203 -14.43 2.32 -31.59
N PRO A 204 -14.05 3.59 -31.87
CA PRO A 204 -14.19 4.69 -30.92
C PRO A 204 -15.64 4.97 -30.50
N GLN A 205 -16.63 4.45 -31.22
CA GLN A 205 -18.06 4.59 -30.90
C GLN A 205 -18.63 3.41 -30.11
N ALA A 206 -17.82 2.40 -29.81
CA ALA A 206 -18.24 1.25 -29.05
C ALA A 206 -18.76 1.69 -27.68
N ARG A 207 -20.02 1.32 -27.37
CA ARG A 207 -20.65 1.59 -26.07
C ARG A 207 -20.07 0.74 -24.94
N LEU A 208 -19.39 -0.34 -25.28
CA LEU A 208 -18.79 -1.31 -24.37
C LEU A 208 -17.41 -1.72 -24.91
N ALA A 209 -16.39 -1.67 -24.05
CA ALA A 209 -15.02 -2.03 -24.41
C ALA A 209 -14.93 -3.47 -24.93
N PRO A 210 -14.07 -3.77 -25.93
CA PRO A 210 -13.87 -5.12 -26.45
C PRO A 210 -13.47 -6.13 -25.38
N PHE A 211 -12.79 -5.67 -24.32
CA PHE A 211 -12.46 -6.48 -23.15
C PHE A 211 -13.68 -7.23 -22.59
N PHE A 212 -14.80 -6.54 -22.36
CA PHE A 212 -16.02 -7.16 -21.81
C PHE A 212 -16.75 -8.07 -22.80
N LYS A 213 -16.41 -8.01 -24.10
CA LYS A 213 -16.99 -8.88 -25.14
C LYS A 213 -16.18 -10.17 -25.33
N ASN A 214 -14.99 -10.26 -24.74
CA ASN A 214 -14.11 -11.42 -24.92
C ASN A 214 -14.52 -12.56 -23.96
N PRO A 215 -14.86 -13.76 -24.46
CA PRO A 215 -15.29 -14.87 -23.61
C PRO A 215 -14.21 -15.34 -22.62
N LEU A 216 -12.92 -15.20 -22.96
CA LEU A 216 -11.82 -15.59 -22.08
C LEU A 216 -11.82 -14.79 -20.77
N VAL A 217 -12.22 -13.51 -20.81
CA VAL A 217 -12.36 -12.67 -19.61
C VAL A 217 -13.37 -13.30 -18.66
N TRP A 218 -14.51 -13.74 -19.18
CA TRP A 218 -15.59 -14.30 -18.37
C TRP A 218 -15.26 -15.70 -17.83
N ILE A 219 -14.51 -16.51 -18.59
CA ILE A 219 -13.99 -17.80 -18.09
C ILE A 219 -13.02 -17.56 -16.93
N GLY A 220 -12.07 -16.62 -17.09
CA GLY A 220 -11.14 -16.25 -16.02
C GLY A 220 -11.84 -15.64 -14.81
N PHE A 221 -12.87 -14.82 -15.04
CA PHE A 221 -13.69 -14.19 -14.00
C PHE A 221 -14.53 -15.21 -13.21
N ALA A 222 -15.10 -16.20 -13.89
CA ALA A 222 -15.96 -17.20 -13.27
C ALA A 222 -15.20 -18.09 -12.26
N LEU A 223 -13.91 -18.36 -12.49
CA LEU A 223 -13.10 -19.22 -11.60
C LEU A 223 -13.08 -18.71 -10.15
N PRO A 224 -12.49 -17.56 -9.81
CA PRO A 224 -12.49 -17.06 -8.44
C PRO A 224 -13.92 -16.78 -7.95
N LEU A 225 -14.82 -16.30 -8.80
CA LEU A 225 -16.20 -16.03 -8.39
C LEU A 225 -16.89 -17.29 -7.85
N VAL A 226 -16.79 -18.41 -8.57
CA VAL A 226 -17.42 -19.68 -8.16
C VAL A 226 -16.70 -20.27 -6.96
N PHE A 227 -15.38 -20.45 -7.04
CA PHE A 227 -14.60 -21.11 -5.99
C PHE A 227 -14.68 -20.36 -4.66
N PHE A 228 -14.60 -19.04 -4.66
CA PHE A 228 -14.69 -18.26 -3.43
C PHE A 228 -16.13 -18.04 -2.94
N SER A 229 -17.13 -18.08 -3.83
CA SER A 229 -18.54 -18.06 -3.40
C SER A 229 -18.95 -19.33 -2.65
N PHE A 230 -18.28 -20.46 -2.89
CA PHE A 230 -18.44 -21.64 -2.02
C PHE A 230 -18.01 -21.35 -0.57
N GLY A 231 -16.92 -20.60 -0.38
CA GLY A 231 -16.49 -20.12 0.93
C GLY A 231 -17.50 -19.16 1.56
N GLY A 232 -18.00 -18.21 0.77
CA GLY A 232 -19.06 -17.31 1.21
C GLY A 232 -20.33 -18.05 1.63
N LEU A 233 -20.81 -19.00 0.81
CA LEU A 233 -21.98 -19.82 1.11
C LEU A 233 -21.76 -20.74 2.32
N ASN A 234 -20.57 -21.30 2.51
CA ASN A 234 -20.25 -22.12 3.68
C ASN A 234 -20.47 -21.35 5.00
N HIS A 235 -20.22 -20.04 5.00
CA HIS A 235 -20.47 -19.19 6.16
C HIS A 235 -21.96 -19.15 6.57
N TYR A 236 -22.87 -19.16 5.59
CA TYR A 236 -24.31 -19.19 5.83
C TYR A 236 -24.86 -20.61 6.01
N PHE A 237 -24.27 -21.56 5.26
CA PHE A 237 -24.70 -22.94 5.16
C PHE A 237 -23.48 -23.85 5.33
N PRO A 238 -23.16 -24.29 6.57
CA PRO A 238 -21.98 -25.10 6.86
C PRO A 238 -21.88 -26.43 6.07
N SER A 239 -22.99 -26.89 5.47
CA SER A 239 -23.03 -28.06 4.59
C SER A 239 -22.35 -27.86 3.24
N VAL A 240 -22.17 -26.61 2.78
CA VAL A 240 -21.49 -26.28 1.54
C VAL A 240 -19.98 -26.35 1.76
N PRO A 241 -19.17 -27.06 0.95
CA PRO A 241 -17.73 -27.14 1.17
C PRO A 241 -17.07 -25.77 0.93
N ALA A 242 -16.20 -25.32 1.84
CA ALA A 242 -15.41 -24.11 1.65
C ALA A 242 -14.16 -24.37 0.81
N PHE A 243 -13.84 -23.45 -0.11
CA PHE A 243 -12.53 -23.44 -0.76
C PHE A 243 -11.52 -22.74 0.17
N ASN A 244 -10.52 -23.48 0.64
CA ASN A 244 -9.49 -22.92 1.51
C ASN A 244 -8.30 -22.41 0.70
N GLN A 245 -8.02 -21.11 0.81
CA GLN A 245 -6.85 -20.49 0.18
C GLN A 245 -5.52 -20.84 0.86
N PHE A 246 -5.56 -21.15 2.15
CA PHE A 246 -4.41 -21.58 2.93
C PHE A 246 -4.32 -23.10 2.88
N LEU A 247 -3.38 -23.60 2.08
CA LEU A 247 -3.07 -25.03 2.08
C LEU A 247 -2.29 -25.39 3.36
N PRO A 248 -2.26 -26.68 3.76
CA PRO A 248 -1.46 -27.12 4.89
C PRO A 248 -0.02 -26.60 4.78
N ASN A 249 0.47 -25.97 5.85
CA ASN A 249 1.82 -25.42 5.86
C ASN A 249 2.83 -26.56 5.68
N TRP A 250 3.93 -26.26 4.99
CA TRP A 250 5.08 -27.15 4.99
C TRP A 250 6.01 -26.73 6.11
N TRP A 251 6.47 -27.72 6.87
CA TRP A 251 7.41 -27.53 7.96
C TRP A 251 8.74 -28.15 7.57
N TRP A 252 9.79 -27.34 7.60
CA TRP A 252 11.15 -27.75 7.26
C TRP A 252 12.05 -27.65 8.50
N PHE A 253 13.20 -28.32 8.43
CA PHE A 253 14.23 -28.28 9.48
C PHE A 253 13.70 -28.68 10.87
N GLN A 254 13.08 -29.86 10.99
CA GLN A 254 12.53 -30.38 12.25
C GLN A 254 11.45 -29.46 12.87
N ASP A 255 10.54 -28.97 12.03
CA ASP A 255 9.43 -28.09 12.42
C ASP A 255 9.81 -26.68 12.91
N GLU A 256 11.08 -26.29 12.74
CA GLU A 256 11.57 -24.95 13.09
C GLU A 256 11.17 -23.89 12.07
N VAL A 257 11.09 -24.25 10.77
CA VAL A 257 10.80 -23.31 9.70
C VAL A 257 9.46 -23.59 9.06
N ARG A 258 8.57 -22.61 9.17
CA ARG A 258 7.25 -22.63 8.54
C ARG A 258 7.28 -22.03 7.13
N VAL A 259 6.88 -22.82 6.14
CA VAL A 259 6.62 -22.38 4.77
C VAL A 259 5.11 -22.36 4.52
N ILE A 260 4.55 -21.15 4.49
CA ILE A 260 3.11 -20.93 4.25
C ILE A 260 2.83 -21.15 2.77
N VAL A 261 1.80 -21.91 2.43
CA VAL A 261 1.36 -22.11 1.04
C VAL A 261 -0.01 -21.45 0.88
N PHE A 262 -0.04 -20.35 0.12
CA PHE A 262 -1.25 -19.55 -0.10
C PHE A 262 -1.56 -19.39 -1.59
N PHE A 263 -2.81 -19.62 -1.95
CA PHE A 263 -3.29 -19.60 -3.34
C PHE A 263 -4.23 -18.41 -3.59
N SER A 264 -3.89 -17.57 -4.58
CA SER A 264 -4.74 -16.46 -5.05
C SER A 264 -4.78 -16.41 -6.58
N PHE A 265 -5.99 -16.34 -7.14
CA PHE A 265 -6.21 -16.22 -8.58
C PHE A 265 -5.77 -14.85 -9.11
N ALA A 266 -6.04 -13.78 -8.35
CA ALA A 266 -5.62 -12.43 -8.67
C ALA A 266 -4.11 -12.30 -8.74
N TRP A 267 -3.38 -12.92 -7.81
CA TRP A 267 -1.92 -12.85 -7.81
C TRP A 267 -1.32 -13.61 -8.98
N ILE A 268 -1.86 -14.80 -9.32
CA ILE A 268 -1.50 -15.49 -10.56
C ILE A 268 -1.77 -14.59 -11.78
N GLY A 269 -2.90 -13.89 -11.79
CA GLY A 269 -3.28 -12.93 -12.83
C GLY A 269 -2.29 -11.77 -12.98
N PHE A 270 -1.89 -11.13 -11.87
CA PHE A 270 -0.91 -10.03 -11.90
C PHE A 270 0.47 -10.53 -12.32
N PHE A 271 0.95 -11.65 -11.78
CA PHE A 271 2.25 -12.20 -12.13
C PHE A 271 2.33 -12.61 -13.59
N TYR A 272 1.24 -13.04 -14.22
CA TYR A 272 1.23 -13.30 -15.66
C TYR A 272 1.69 -12.10 -16.50
N LEU A 273 1.48 -10.87 -16.02
CA LEU A 273 1.83 -9.63 -16.69
C LEU A 273 3.29 -9.17 -16.44
N VAL A 274 4.03 -9.87 -15.58
CA VAL A 274 5.39 -9.52 -15.12
C VAL A 274 6.43 -10.32 -15.90
N SER A 275 7.68 -9.84 -16.04
CA SER A 275 8.73 -10.60 -16.70
C SER A 275 9.03 -11.93 -15.99
N LEU A 276 9.41 -12.96 -16.77
CA LEU A 276 9.64 -14.31 -16.25
C LEU A 276 10.77 -14.35 -15.21
N GLU A 277 11.84 -13.59 -15.41
CA GLU A 277 12.97 -13.44 -14.48
C GLU A 277 12.54 -12.87 -13.12
N ILE A 278 11.66 -11.86 -13.13
CA ILE A 278 11.16 -11.28 -11.87
C ILE A 278 10.33 -12.33 -11.13
N ILE A 279 9.36 -12.97 -11.80
CA ILE A 279 8.50 -13.96 -11.13
C ILE A 279 9.31 -15.15 -10.59
N PHE A 280 10.30 -15.62 -11.36
CA PHE A 280 11.24 -16.65 -10.92
C PHE A 280 11.95 -16.26 -9.64
N SER A 281 12.52 -15.04 -9.62
CA SER A 281 13.28 -14.53 -8.50
C SER A 281 12.46 -14.37 -7.23
N ILE A 282 11.18 -13.99 -7.34
CA ILE A 282 10.28 -13.83 -6.17
C ILE A 282 10.15 -15.14 -5.38
N TRP A 283 9.79 -16.24 -6.04
CA TRP A 283 9.59 -17.51 -5.33
C TRP A 283 10.93 -18.16 -4.96
N PHE A 284 11.95 -18.02 -5.81
CA PHE A 284 13.29 -18.54 -5.54
C PHE A 284 13.91 -17.91 -4.29
N PHE A 285 13.96 -16.57 -4.24
CA PHE A 285 14.59 -15.89 -3.10
C PHE A 285 13.78 -16.05 -1.80
N TYR A 286 12.45 -16.14 -1.87
CA TYR A 286 11.66 -16.47 -0.68
C TYR A 286 12.04 -17.85 -0.10
N LEU A 287 12.10 -18.89 -0.94
CA LEU A 287 12.51 -20.22 -0.50
C LEU A 287 13.96 -20.23 -0.02
N PHE A 288 14.84 -19.47 -0.69
CA PHE A 288 16.23 -19.29 -0.26
C PHE A 288 16.32 -18.67 1.15
N THR A 289 15.56 -17.62 1.44
CA THR A 289 15.48 -17.04 2.79
C THR A 289 14.94 -18.02 3.83
N LYS A 290 14.03 -18.93 3.46
CA LYS A 290 13.58 -20.01 4.36
C LYS A 290 14.64 -21.07 4.62
N ILE A 291 15.49 -21.35 3.63
CA ILE A 291 16.67 -22.21 3.82
C ILE A 291 17.69 -21.53 4.74
N GLU A 292 17.92 -20.22 4.55
CA GLU A 292 18.79 -19.42 5.42
C GLU A 292 18.29 -19.39 6.87
N GLU A 293 16.99 -19.16 7.08
CA GLU A 293 16.33 -19.23 8.40
C GLU A 293 16.53 -20.60 9.06
N GLY A 294 16.38 -21.69 8.30
CA GLY A 294 16.61 -23.05 8.79
C GLY A 294 18.07 -23.32 9.15
N ALA A 295 19.00 -22.83 8.34
CA ALA A 295 20.43 -22.91 8.63
C ALA A 295 20.79 -22.15 9.91
N PHE A 296 20.21 -20.96 10.13
CA PHE A 296 20.42 -20.18 11.35
C PHE A 296 19.87 -20.90 12.58
N SER A 297 18.69 -21.50 12.48
CA SER A 297 18.13 -22.31 13.56
C SER A 297 19.05 -23.49 13.93
N LEU A 298 19.51 -24.26 12.94
CA LEU A 298 20.41 -25.40 13.17
C LEU A 298 21.78 -25.01 13.74
N LEU A 299 22.32 -23.84 13.34
CA LEU A 299 23.62 -23.35 13.80
C LEU A 299 23.54 -22.54 15.11
N GLY A 300 22.34 -22.33 15.65
CA GLY A 300 22.15 -21.50 16.85
C GLY A 300 22.41 -20.00 16.62
N ILE A 301 22.33 -19.54 15.37
CA ILE A 301 22.46 -18.12 15.01
C ILE A 301 21.11 -17.45 15.26
N ALA A 302 20.93 -16.83 16.42
CA ALA A 302 19.71 -16.12 16.77
C ALA A 302 20.01 -14.73 17.35
N SER A 303 19.30 -13.71 16.88
CA SER A 303 19.36 -12.36 17.47
C SER A 303 18.45 -12.26 18.69
N THR A 304 18.91 -11.57 19.72
CA THR A 304 18.10 -11.24 20.91
C THR A 304 17.30 -9.95 20.74
N GLU A 305 17.50 -9.25 19.63
CA GLU A 305 16.83 -7.99 19.34
C GLU A 305 15.32 -8.19 19.13
N LYS A 306 14.53 -7.31 19.73
CA LYS A 306 13.07 -7.29 19.57
C LYS A 306 12.65 -6.10 18.72
N LEU A 307 12.28 -6.37 17.48
CA LEU A 307 11.75 -5.39 16.55
C LEU A 307 10.23 -5.16 16.75
N SER A 308 9.62 -4.41 15.83
CA SER A 308 8.19 -4.13 15.86
C SER A 308 7.38 -5.39 15.52
N ARG A 309 6.05 -5.29 15.64
CA ARG A 309 5.15 -6.40 15.29
C ARG A 309 5.19 -6.75 13.81
N TYR A 310 5.54 -5.80 12.95
CA TYR A 310 5.57 -6.00 11.51
C TYR A 310 6.67 -6.97 11.09
N GLU A 311 7.72 -7.10 11.90
CA GLU A 311 8.86 -7.99 11.67
C GLU A 311 8.77 -9.31 12.45
N ALA A 312 7.70 -9.54 13.23
CA ALA A 312 7.61 -10.65 14.18
C ALA A 312 7.60 -12.06 13.56
N PHE A 313 7.53 -12.19 12.24
CA PHE A 313 7.48 -13.46 11.51
C PHE A 313 8.83 -13.84 10.88
N GLN A 314 9.89 -13.10 11.20
CA GLN A 314 11.24 -13.28 10.67
C GLN A 314 12.26 -13.00 11.76
N SER A 315 13.45 -13.59 11.65
CA SER A 315 14.57 -13.24 12.52
C SER A 315 15.03 -11.81 12.23
N ALA A 316 15.48 -11.11 13.27
CA ALA A 316 16.00 -9.74 13.12
C ALA A 316 17.20 -9.69 12.14
N ASP A 317 17.98 -10.76 12.07
CA ASP A 317 19.10 -10.89 11.12
C ASP A 317 18.66 -10.76 9.65
N LEU A 318 17.62 -11.51 9.26
CA LEU A 318 17.07 -11.47 7.89
C LEU A 318 16.38 -10.14 7.60
N VAL A 319 15.77 -9.53 8.61
CA VAL A 319 15.20 -8.19 8.50
C VAL A 319 16.30 -7.17 8.17
N HIS A 320 17.41 -7.18 8.92
CA HIS A 320 18.54 -6.29 8.68
C HIS A 320 19.21 -6.53 7.33
N GLN A 321 19.30 -7.79 6.88
CA GLN A 321 19.72 -8.14 5.53
C GLN A 321 18.80 -7.51 4.47
N GLY A 322 17.48 -7.60 4.66
CA GLY A 322 16.49 -6.93 3.81
C GLY A 322 16.67 -5.41 3.78
N VAL A 323 17.00 -4.78 4.91
CA VAL A 323 17.31 -3.33 4.97
C VAL A 323 18.48 -2.98 4.06
N GLY A 324 19.56 -3.78 4.11
CA GLY A 324 20.71 -3.61 3.24
C GLY A 324 20.36 -3.64 1.76
N ALA A 325 19.56 -4.64 1.38
CA ALA A 325 19.07 -4.78 0.01
C ALA A 325 18.22 -3.57 -0.42
N PHE A 326 17.29 -3.13 0.43
CA PHE A 326 16.45 -1.95 0.16
C PHE A 326 17.29 -0.68 -0.08
N ILE A 327 18.29 -0.42 0.78
CA ILE A 327 19.14 0.77 0.66
C ILE A 327 19.93 0.73 -0.65
N VAL A 328 20.60 -0.38 -0.95
CA VAL A 328 21.42 -0.51 -2.17
C VAL A 328 20.56 -0.44 -3.43
N PHE A 329 19.40 -1.10 -3.44
CA PHE A 329 18.45 -1.04 -4.56
C PHE A 329 17.97 0.39 -4.85
N ALA A 330 17.68 1.17 -3.80
CA ALA A 330 17.28 2.57 -3.92
C ALA A 330 18.43 3.45 -4.44
N VAL A 331 19.61 3.35 -3.82
CA VAL A 331 20.79 4.16 -4.18
C VAL A 331 21.21 3.89 -5.63
N PHE A 332 21.25 2.63 -6.04
CA PHE A 332 21.57 2.28 -7.42
C PHE A 332 20.47 2.73 -8.39
N GLY A 333 19.19 2.61 -8.02
CA GLY A 333 18.09 3.16 -8.83
C GLY A 333 18.21 4.68 -9.05
N LEU A 334 18.52 5.43 -8.00
CA LEU A 334 18.78 6.88 -8.09
C LEU A 334 20.05 7.20 -8.89
N TRP A 335 21.10 6.38 -8.76
CA TRP A 335 22.31 6.47 -9.57
C TRP A 335 21.99 6.31 -11.05
N MET A 336 21.17 5.31 -11.41
CA MET A 336 20.76 5.09 -12.80
C MET A 336 19.93 6.26 -13.34
N ALA A 337 19.07 6.85 -12.50
CA ALA A 337 18.28 8.03 -12.82
C ALA A 337 19.06 9.37 -12.85
N ARG A 338 20.34 9.41 -12.46
CA ARG A 338 21.09 10.67 -12.23
C ARG A 338 21.08 11.65 -13.39
N ARG A 339 21.08 11.16 -14.63
CA ARG A 339 21.05 12.01 -15.84
C ARG A 339 19.69 12.71 -15.98
N HIS A 340 18.62 11.95 -15.78
CA HIS A 340 17.25 12.48 -15.76
C HIS A 340 17.05 13.45 -14.59
N LEU A 341 17.46 13.09 -13.37
CA LEU A 341 17.33 13.95 -12.19
C LEU A 341 18.08 15.29 -12.36
N ARG A 342 19.30 15.27 -12.94
CA ARG A 342 20.02 16.51 -13.29
C ARG A 342 19.26 17.35 -14.32
N ALA A 343 18.63 16.73 -15.31
CA ALA A 343 17.82 17.43 -16.30
C ALA A 343 16.57 18.06 -15.68
N VAL A 344 15.90 17.37 -14.76
CA VAL A 344 14.75 17.88 -13.99
C VAL A 344 15.13 19.13 -13.19
N VAL A 345 16.26 19.09 -12.45
CA VAL A 345 16.75 20.25 -11.69
C VAL A 345 17.10 21.42 -12.62
N ARG A 346 17.76 21.14 -13.74
CA ARG A 346 18.12 22.16 -14.73
C ARG A 346 16.87 22.81 -15.34
N LYS A 347 15.86 22.03 -15.71
CA LYS A 347 14.56 22.53 -16.22
C LYS A 347 13.81 23.35 -15.18
N ALA A 348 13.88 22.97 -13.91
CA ALA A 348 13.23 23.71 -12.84
C ALA A 348 13.81 25.11 -12.65
N TRP A 349 15.13 25.28 -12.83
CA TRP A 349 15.81 26.57 -12.71
C TRP A 349 15.82 27.37 -14.02
N ASN A 350 15.89 26.67 -15.16
CA ASN A 350 15.86 27.27 -16.49
C ASN A 350 14.62 26.82 -17.28
N PRO A 351 13.56 27.65 -17.37
CA PRO A 351 12.36 27.33 -18.12
C PRO A 351 12.60 27.04 -19.61
N THR A 352 13.69 27.57 -20.20
CA THR A 352 14.02 27.40 -21.62
C THR A 352 14.74 26.08 -21.91
N ASP A 353 14.96 25.23 -20.91
CA ASP A 353 15.58 23.91 -21.11
C ASP A 353 14.72 23.02 -22.05
N PRO A 354 15.33 22.24 -22.96
CA PRO A 354 14.61 21.44 -23.95
C PRO A 354 13.77 20.31 -23.37
N LEU A 355 13.94 19.94 -22.10
CA LEU A 355 13.10 18.94 -21.44
C LEU A 355 11.64 19.45 -21.37
N ASP A 356 10.74 18.84 -22.13
CA ASP A 356 9.33 19.20 -22.15
C ASP A 356 8.58 18.55 -20.99
N ASP A 357 8.03 19.31 -20.04
CA ASP A 357 7.20 18.82 -18.92
C ASP A 357 5.70 19.16 -19.08
N SER A 358 5.27 19.61 -20.26
CA SER A 358 3.89 20.06 -20.51
C SER A 358 2.81 18.98 -20.38
N GLN A 359 3.20 17.71 -20.58
CA GLN A 359 2.33 16.54 -20.47
C GLN A 359 2.34 15.90 -19.07
N GLU A 360 3.07 16.46 -18.11
CA GLU A 360 3.02 16.03 -16.71
C GLU A 360 1.84 16.67 -15.98
N ILE A 361 1.43 16.10 -14.84
CA ILE A 361 0.36 16.68 -14.02
C ILE A 361 0.79 17.99 -13.32
N LEU A 362 2.09 18.15 -13.11
CA LEU A 362 2.76 19.32 -12.52
C LEU A 362 4.07 19.57 -13.28
N SER A 363 4.47 20.83 -13.42
CA SER A 363 5.79 21.15 -13.95
C SER A 363 6.88 20.71 -12.97
N TYR A 364 8.07 20.40 -13.47
CA TYR A 364 9.18 19.97 -12.63
C TYR A 364 9.58 21.02 -11.60
N ARG A 365 9.45 22.31 -11.93
CA ARG A 365 9.62 23.40 -10.96
C ARG A 365 8.61 23.32 -9.82
N ALA A 366 7.33 23.12 -10.13
CA ALA A 366 6.29 22.98 -9.12
C ALA A 366 6.49 21.73 -8.27
N CYS A 367 6.96 20.62 -8.85
CA CYS A 367 7.29 19.41 -8.12
C CYS A 367 8.45 19.62 -7.14
N LEU A 368 9.52 20.29 -7.52
CA LEU A 368 10.64 20.56 -6.61
C LEU A 368 10.23 21.51 -5.48
N VAL A 369 9.48 22.58 -5.79
CA VAL A 369 8.97 23.51 -4.77
C VAL A 369 8.01 22.78 -3.81
N GLY A 370 7.08 21.99 -4.35
CA GLY A 370 6.15 21.18 -3.54
C GLY A 370 6.88 20.15 -2.68
N LEU A 371 7.90 19.49 -3.23
CA LEU A 371 8.73 18.55 -2.49
C LEU A 371 9.46 19.21 -1.31
N VAL A 372 10.11 20.36 -1.54
CA VAL A 372 10.80 21.11 -0.48
C VAL A 372 9.81 21.63 0.56
N ALA A 373 8.68 22.19 0.14
CA ALA A 373 7.65 22.68 1.05
C ALA A 373 7.08 21.55 1.93
N SER A 374 6.76 20.40 1.33
CA SER A 374 6.32 19.23 2.09
C SER A 374 7.40 18.71 3.04
N LEU A 375 8.66 18.64 2.62
CA LEU A 375 9.77 18.20 3.48
C LEU A 375 9.96 19.13 4.68
N LEU A 376 9.89 20.45 4.47
CA LEU A 376 9.98 21.42 5.57
C LEU A 376 8.79 21.30 6.52
N PHE A 377 7.57 21.12 5.98
CA PHE A 377 6.38 20.93 6.80
C PHE A 377 6.48 19.65 7.65
N VAL A 378 6.80 18.51 7.03
CA VAL A 378 6.93 17.22 7.72
C VAL A 378 8.07 17.26 8.73
N SER A 379 9.20 17.90 8.40
CA SER A 379 10.32 18.10 9.34
C SER A 379 9.89 18.93 10.55
N SER A 380 9.16 20.02 10.32
CA SER A 380 8.62 20.86 11.40
C SER A 380 7.64 20.08 12.27
N TRP A 381 6.77 19.29 11.66
CA TRP A 381 5.81 18.44 12.37
C TRP A 381 6.51 17.41 13.27
N LEU A 382 7.53 16.72 12.75
CA LEU A 382 8.32 15.74 13.50
C LEU A 382 9.12 16.40 14.64
N TRP A 383 9.69 17.58 14.39
CA TRP A 383 10.40 18.31 15.42
C TRP A 383 9.46 18.74 16.56
N LEU A 384 8.28 19.29 16.21
CA LEU A 384 7.27 19.70 17.19
C LEU A 384 6.66 18.52 17.94
N SER A 385 6.59 17.33 17.33
CA SER A 385 6.15 16.11 18.02
C SER A 385 7.17 15.60 19.04
N GLY A 386 8.45 15.99 18.91
CA GLY A 386 9.51 15.66 19.85
C GLY A 386 10.73 14.97 19.26
N VAL A 387 10.77 14.73 17.94
CA VAL A 387 11.92 14.11 17.28
C VAL A 387 13.12 15.06 17.30
N PRO A 388 14.31 14.64 17.76
CA PRO A 388 15.51 15.47 17.71
C PRO A 388 15.89 15.86 16.27
N LEU A 389 16.29 17.12 16.07
CA LEU A 389 16.63 17.66 14.73
C LEU A 389 17.71 16.83 14.01
N VAL A 390 18.64 16.22 14.74
CA VAL A 390 19.72 15.38 14.19
C VAL A 390 19.17 14.09 13.55
N ILE A 391 18.04 13.59 14.03
CA ILE A 391 17.43 12.33 13.57
C ILE A 391 16.55 12.54 12.34
N ILE A 392 15.91 13.71 12.22
CA ILE A 392 14.94 14.00 11.16
C ILE A 392 15.50 13.74 9.75
N PRO A 393 16.72 14.18 9.37
CA PRO A 393 17.26 13.90 8.05
C PRO A 393 17.39 12.40 7.76
N VAL A 394 17.87 11.60 8.72
CA VAL A 394 18.05 10.15 8.55
C VAL A 394 16.69 9.45 8.48
N PHE A 395 15.75 9.83 9.35
CA PHE A 395 14.40 9.30 9.38
C PHE A 395 13.65 9.57 8.06
N LEU A 396 13.73 10.80 7.55
CA LEU A 396 13.10 11.14 6.27
C LEU A 396 13.80 10.46 5.09
N ALA A 397 15.14 10.32 5.12
CA ALA A 397 15.86 9.60 4.09
C ALA A 397 15.41 8.14 3.97
N ILE A 398 15.25 7.43 5.10
CA ILE A 398 14.81 6.03 5.07
C ILE A 398 13.34 5.91 4.62
N VAL A 399 12.47 6.82 5.06
CA VAL A 399 11.06 6.88 4.62
C VAL A 399 10.97 7.10 3.11
N LEU A 400 11.75 8.04 2.56
CA LEU A 400 11.79 8.31 1.13
C LEU A 400 12.33 7.11 0.33
N ILE A 401 13.37 6.45 0.84
CA ILE A 401 13.90 5.20 0.26
C ILE A 401 12.79 4.16 0.17
N TYR A 402 12.04 3.93 1.25
CA TYR A 402 10.94 2.95 1.26
C TYR A 402 9.84 3.31 0.28
N TYR A 403 9.40 4.58 0.23
CA TYR A 403 8.40 4.99 -0.75
C TYR A 403 8.85 4.76 -2.20
N ILE A 404 10.11 5.08 -2.52
CA ILE A 404 10.68 4.88 -3.85
C ILE A 404 10.77 3.39 -4.20
N VAL A 405 11.36 2.58 -3.31
CA VAL A 405 11.59 1.14 -3.55
C VAL A 405 10.26 0.42 -3.69
N ILE A 406 9.33 0.59 -2.74
CA ILE A 406 8.05 -0.11 -2.76
C ILE A 406 7.24 0.29 -4.00
N THR A 407 7.21 1.59 -4.35
CA THR A 407 6.53 2.04 -5.58
C THR A 407 7.16 1.43 -6.83
N ARG A 408 8.49 1.36 -6.90
CA ARG A 408 9.21 0.74 -8.02
C ARG A 408 8.93 -0.76 -8.10
N VAL A 409 8.92 -1.47 -6.97
CA VAL A 409 8.58 -2.91 -6.89
C VAL A 409 7.16 -3.16 -7.40
N VAL A 410 6.19 -2.34 -6.99
CA VAL A 410 4.81 -2.43 -7.47
C VAL A 410 4.73 -2.15 -8.98
N ALA A 411 5.39 -1.09 -9.46
CA ALA A 411 5.37 -0.68 -10.86
C ALA A 411 6.08 -1.68 -11.79
N ALA A 412 7.18 -2.29 -11.34
CA ALA A 412 7.94 -3.25 -12.13
C ALA A 412 7.43 -4.69 -11.99
N GLY A 413 7.26 -5.14 -10.76
CA GLY A 413 6.97 -6.54 -10.40
C GLY A 413 5.49 -6.85 -10.17
N GLY A 414 4.61 -5.86 -10.16
CA GLY A 414 3.17 -6.10 -9.97
C GLY A 414 2.79 -6.65 -8.60
N ILE A 415 3.58 -6.33 -7.56
CA ILE A 415 3.46 -6.92 -6.21
C ILE A 415 2.77 -5.92 -5.28
N PRO A 416 1.45 -6.06 -5.03
CA PRO A 416 0.66 -5.02 -4.35
C PRO A 416 0.89 -4.92 -2.85
N THR A 417 1.62 -5.87 -2.30
CA THR A 417 1.64 -6.14 -0.88
C THR A 417 3.03 -5.93 -0.26
N THR A 418 3.98 -5.42 -1.04
CA THR A 418 5.36 -5.17 -0.62
C THR A 418 5.40 -4.23 0.60
N ARG A 419 6.21 -4.57 1.59
CA ARG A 419 6.44 -3.80 2.82
C ARG A 419 7.92 -3.46 2.98
N PRO A 420 8.25 -2.42 3.76
CA PRO A 420 9.61 -2.24 4.20
C PRO A 420 10.03 -3.42 5.09
N PRO A 421 11.32 -3.79 5.07
CA PRO A 421 11.84 -4.91 5.88
C PRO A 421 11.75 -4.61 7.37
N ILE A 422 11.92 -3.34 7.75
CA ILE A 422 11.75 -2.81 9.10
C ILE A 422 10.97 -1.50 9.04
N VAL A 423 10.10 -1.23 10.01
CA VAL A 423 9.41 0.07 10.08
C VAL A 423 10.39 1.21 10.41
N PRO A 424 10.26 2.40 9.80
CA PRO A 424 11.21 3.50 9.98
C PRO A 424 11.54 3.89 11.43
N PRO A 425 10.59 3.93 12.39
CA PRO A 425 10.97 4.28 13.76
C PRO A 425 11.83 3.19 14.43
N PHE A 426 11.59 1.91 14.14
CA PHE A 426 12.45 0.82 14.63
C PHE A 426 13.81 0.79 13.91
N PHE A 427 13.90 1.23 12.65
CA PHE A 427 15.19 1.44 11.99
C PHE A 427 16.05 2.46 12.75
N ILE A 428 15.47 3.57 13.21
CA ILE A 428 16.22 4.55 14.02
C ILE A 428 16.61 3.96 15.38
N ILE A 429 15.66 3.35 16.08
CA ILE A 429 15.90 2.79 17.42
C ILE A 429 17.00 1.71 17.37
N SER A 430 16.93 0.81 16.40
CA SER A 430 17.90 -0.28 16.20
C SER A 430 19.24 0.25 15.65
N GLY A 431 19.20 1.02 14.57
CA GLY A 431 20.38 1.41 13.81
C GLY A 431 21.18 2.57 14.40
N LEU A 432 20.54 3.49 15.13
CA LEU A 432 21.20 4.64 15.78
C LEU A 432 21.18 4.58 17.30
N GLY A 433 20.38 3.69 17.89
CA GLY A 433 20.19 3.55 19.33
C GLY A 433 19.03 4.39 19.87
N ALA A 434 18.46 4.00 21.02
CA ALA A 434 17.37 4.73 21.66
C ALA A 434 17.84 6.01 22.39
N SER A 435 19.09 6.03 22.86
CA SER A 435 19.63 7.13 23.67
C SER A 435 19.72 8.46 22.92
N ILE A 436 19.97 8.44 21.61
CA ILE A 436 20.02 9.66 20.77
C ILE A 436 18.64 10.30 20.58
N LEU A 437 17.56 9.54 20.79
CA LEU A 437 16.19 10.05 20.74
C LEU A 437 15.81 10.75 22.07
N GLY A 438 16.25 10.19 23.20
CA GLY A 438 15.72 10.51 24.53
C GLY A 438 14.24 10.13 24.68
N ASP A 439 13.69 10.27 25.88
CA ASP A 439 12.31 9.86 26.20
C ASP A 439 11.29 10.55 25.29
N ARG A 440 11.43 11.87 25.11
CA ARG A 440 10.56 12.66 24.23
C ARG A 440 10.63 12.19 22.77
N GLY A 441 11.83 11.86 22.28
CA GLY A 441 12.01 11.34 20.93
C GLY A 441 11.42 9.94 20.75
N LEU A 442 11.50 9.08 21.76
CA LEU A 442 10.87 7.75 21.75
C LEU A 442 9.35 7.84 21.71
N VAL A 443 8.75 8.73 22.49
CA VAL A 443 7.30 9.00 22.42
C VAL A 443 6.92 9.54 21.04
N ALA A 444 7.72 10.45 20.47
CA ALA A 444 7.52 10.95 19.11
C ALA A 444 7.63 9.84 18.04
N MET A 445 8.54 8.87 18.20
CA MET A 445 8.63 7.68 17.35
C MET A 445 7.39 6.79 17.45
N GLY A 446 6.77 6.71 18.63
CA GLY A 446 5.47 6.05 18.82
C GLY A 446 4.36 6.68 18.01
N PHE A 447 4.27 8.01 17.99
CA PHE A 447 3.35 8.69 17.08
C PHE A 447 3.70 8.48 15.61
N ALA A 448 4.99 8.47 15.25
CA ALA A 448 5.41 8.22 13.88
C ALA A 448 4.96 6.84 13.34
N MET A 449 4.73 5.85 14.21
CA MET A 449 4.11 4.57 13.79
C MET A 449 2.76 4.75 13.11
N GLY A 450 1.97 5.76 13.51
CA GLY A 450 0.62 5.98 13.00
C GLY A 450 0.55 6.21 11.49
N TRP A 451 1.66 6.62 10.86
CA TRP A 451 1.74 6.87 9.42
C TRP A 451 2.92 6.16 8.74
N ALA A 452 3.93 5.72 9.50
CA ALA A 452 5.14 5.09 8.95
C ALA A 452 5.19 3.56 9.15
N ALA A 453 4.32 2.97 9.98
CA ALA A 453 4.39 1.54 10.27
C ALA A 453 3.84 0.67 9.14
N GLU A 454 2.74 1.07 8.51
CA GLU A 454 2.16 0.34 7.38
C GLU A 454 2.38 1.13 6.08
N MET A 455 3.13 0.54 5.15
CA MET A 455 3.47 1.16 3.86
C MET A 455 3.11 0.27 2.67
N ARG A 456 2.00 -0.48 2.72
CA ARG A 456 1.54 -1.31 1.58
C ARG A 456 0.79 -0.54 0.51
N LEU A 457 0.01 0.45 0.91
CA LEU A 457 -0.77 1.28 0.02
C LEU A 457 -0.63 2.74 0.46
N PHE A 458 0.07 3.52 -0.34
CA PHE A 458 0.30 4.94 -0.09
C PHE A 458 0.20 5.77 -1.38
N PRO A 459 -0.03 7.09 -1.29
CA PRO A 459 -0.31 7.96 -2.43
C PRO A 459 0.67 7.86 -3.61
N MET A 460 1.97 7.60 -3.37
CA MET A 460 2.94 7.47 -4.47
C MET A 460 2.63 6.30 -5.41
N ILE A 461 2.20 5.14 -4.87
CA ILE A 461 1.86 3.95 -5.66
C ILE A 461 0.62 4.22 -6.51
N ALA A 462 -0.41 4.81 -5.89
CA ALA A 462 -1.63 5.22 -6.56
C ALA A 462 -1.33 6.25 -7.66
N CYS A 463 -0.47 7.23 -7.38
CA CYS A 463 -0.03 8.24 -8.34
C CYS A 463 0.72 7.62 -9.51
N ALA A 464 1.71 6.76 -9.27
CA ALA A 464 2.53 6.17 -10.32
C ALA A 464 1.70 5.35 -11.32
N ASN A 465 0.76 4.53 -10.83
CA ASN A 465 -0.15 3.79 -11.70
C ASN A 465 -1.13 4.71 -12.46
N SER A 466 -1.60 5.78 -11.80
CA SER A 466 -2.49 6.77 -12.42
C SER A 466 -1.80 7.58 -13.51
N LEU A 467 -0.54 7.98 -13.30
CA LEU A 467 0.28 8.64 -14.30
C LEU A 467 0.47 7.74 -15.51
N LYS A 468 0.72 6.44 -15.30
CA LYS A 468 0.82 5.46 -16.39
C LYS A 468 -0.46 5.36 -17.23
N LEU A 469 -1.63 5.37 -16.58
CA LEU A 469 -2.91 5.38 -17.30
C LEU A 469 -3.12 6.68 -18.09
N ALA A 470 -2.69 7.80 -17.53
CA ALA A 470 -2.84 9.11 -18.14
C ALA A 470 -1.88 9.38 -19.31
N GLU A 471 -0.83 8.56 -19.52
CA GLU A 471 0.11 8.72 -20.64
C GLU A 471 -0.57 8.66 -22.02
N LYS A 472 -1.61 7.83 -22.15
CA LYS A 472 -2.35 7.65 -23.41
C LYS A 472 -3.27 8.83 -23.77
N LEU A 473 -3.47 9.75 -22.83
CA LEU A 473 -4.39 10.88 -23.00
C LEU A 473 -3.62 12.13 -23.45
N PRO A 474 -4.07 12.81 -24.52
CA PRO A 474 -3.45 14.04 -24.97
C PRO A 474 -3.83 15.22 -24.08
N GLY A 475 -2.94 16.21 -24.02
CA GLY A 475 -3.23 17.53 -23.45
C GLY A 475 -2.88 17.69 -21.97
N PRO A 476 -3.16 18.86 -21.39
CA PRO A 476 -2.68 19.23 -20.06
C PRO A 476 -3.37 18.39 -18.97
N LYS A 477 -2.56 17.86 -18.04
CA LYS A 477 -3.03 16.93 -16.99
C LYS A 477 -3.20 17.58 -15.61
N ARG A 478 -3.25 18.92 -15.55
CA ARG A 478 -3.38 19.68 -14.29
C ARG A 478 -4.66 19.36 -13.51
N ARG A 479 -5.75 19.04 -14.21
CA ARG A 479 -7.01 18.61 -13.58
C ARG A 479 -6.88 17.26 -12.87
N LEU A 480 -6.02 16.36 -13.36
CA LEU A 480 -5.73 15.10 -12.69
C LEU A 480 -5.05 15.32 -11.34
N PHE A 481 -4.09 16.24 -11.24
CA PHE A 481 -3.47 16.62 -9.97
C PHE A 481 -4.51 17.11 -8.95
N TRP A 482 -5.34 18.09 -9.33
CA TRP A 482 -6.36 18.61 -8.42
C TRP A 482 -7.44 17.58 -8.07
N GLY A 483 -7.78 16.69 -9.00
CA GLY A 483 -8.65 15.55 -8.73
C GLY A 483 -8.06 14.60 -7.70
N MET A 484 -6.76 14.27 -7.79
CA MET A 484 -6.08 13.45 -6.79
C MET A 484 -6.09 14.12 -5.40
N ILE A 485 -5.81 15.42 -5.31
CA ILE A 485 -5.88 16.16 -4.03
C ILE A 485 -7.31 16.16 -3.48
N LEU A 486 -8.31 16.44 -4.32
CA LEU A 486 -9.71 16.41 -3.90
C LEU A 486 -10.13 15.02 -3.42
N ALA A 487 -9.69 13.95 -4.09
CA ALA A 487 -9.97 12.58 -3.69
C ALA A 487 -9.41 12.24 -2.32
N ILE A 488 -8.21 12.73 -1.99
CA ILE A 488 -7.62 12.58 -0.65
C ILE A 488 -8.50 13.27 0.40
N LEU A 489 -8.94 14.51 0.14
CA LEU A 489 -9.80 15.25 1.06
C LEU A 489 -11.18 14.58 1.24
N CYS A 490 -11.82 14.16 0.15
CA CYS A 490 -13.09 13.43 0.20
C CYS A 490 -12.95 12.09 0.93
N GLY A 491 -11.88 11.35 0.65
CA GLY A 491 -11.60 10.09 1.32
C GLY A 491 -11.37 10.28 2.82
N LEU A 492 -10.60 11.29 3.25
CA LEU A 492 -10.37 11.63 4.65
C LEU A 492 -11.68 12.00 5.36
N ALA A 493 -12.49 12.87 4.75
CA ALA A 493 -13.76 13.28 5.32
C ALA A 493 -14.71 12.09 5.53
N GLY A 494 -14.90 11.27 4.50
CA GLY A 494 -15.81 10.11 4.57
C GLY A 494 -15.36 9.06 5.57
N SER A 495 -14.05 8.79 5.62
CA SER A 495 -13.49 7.78 6.52
C SER A 495 -13.43 8.22 7.97
N ILE A 496 -13.06 9.48 8.26
CA ILE A 496 -13.10 10.04 9.62
C ILE A 496 -14.53 10.02 10.15
N TYR A 497 -15.50 10.52 9.36
CA TYR A 497 -16.90 10.55 9.78
C TYR A 497 -17.41 9.16 10.16
N VAL A 498 -17.26 8.18 9.27
CA VAL A 498 -17.74 6.80 9.52
C VAL A 498 -16.97 6.14 10.65
N LEU A 499 -15.66 6.34 10.76
CA LEU A 499 -14.87 5.77 11.86
C LEU A 499 -15.38 6.30 13.21
N MET A 500 -15.56 7.61 13.32
CA MET A 500 -16.01 8.27 14.56
C MET A 500 -17.44 7.83 14.90
N GLU A 501 -18.33 7.81 13.92
CA GLU A 501 -19.71 7.32 14.08
C GLU A 501 -19.74 5.88 14.58
N LEU A 502 -18.98 4.98 13.94
CA LEU A 502 -18.96 3.57 14.33
C LEU A 502 -18.35 3.36 15.72
N ALA A 503 -17.23 4.02 16.01
CA ALA A 503 -16.51 3.87 17.28
C ALA A 503 -17.35 4.37 18.45
N TYR A 504 -17.97 5.55 18.32
CA TYR A 504 -18.85 6.08 19.35
C TYR A 504 -20.19 5.35 19.45
N THR A 505 -20.70 4.74 18.38
CA THR A 505 -21.99 4.02 18.44
C THR A 505 -21.83 2.61 19.02
N HIS A 506 -20.80 1.88 18.61
CA HIS A 506 -20.64 0.46 18.96
C HIS A 506 -19.58 0.23 20.05
N GLY A 507 -18.80 1.26 20.39
CA GLY A 507 -17.59 1.14 21.18
C GLY A 507 -16.43 0.61 20.34
N GLY A 508 -15.34 1.37 20.23
CA GLY A 508 -14.14 0.98 19.47
C GLY A 508 -13.57 -0.38 19.88
N ILE A 509 -13.74 -0.79 21.14
CA ILE A 509 -13.32 -2.11 21.64
C ILE A 509 -14.04 -3.26 20.91
N ASN A 510 -15.30 -3.03 20.55
CA ASN A 510 -16.16 -4.02 19.91
C ASN A 510 -16.04 -4.04 18.39
N LEU A 511 -15.31 -3.12 17.76
CA LEU A 511 -15.22 -3.05 16.29
C LEU A 511 -14.18 -4.03 15.74
N ILE A 512 -12.90 -3.81 16.03
CA ILE A 512 -11.82 -4.71 15.60
C ILE A 512 -10.70 -4.69 16.63
N ARG A 513 -10.04 -5.83 16.82
CA ARG A 513 -8.88 -5.97 17.72
C ARG A 513 -7.78 -4.94 17.45
N HIS A 514 -7.72 -4.43 16.21
CA HIS A 514 -6.77 -3.40 15.80
C HIS A 514 -6.91 -2.07 16.54
N PHE A 515 -8.10 -1.75 17.04
CA PHE A 515 -8.39 -0.51 17.73
C PHE A 515 -7.72 -0.39 19.11
N ILE A 516 -7.32 -1.51 19.71
CA ILE A 516 -6.71 -1.58 21.05
C ILE A 516 -5.26 -2.05 20.98
N ASN A 517 -5.00 -3.22 20.38
CA ASN A 517 -3.73 -3.93 20.58
C ASN A 517 -2.75 -3.82 19.41
N ASP A 518 -3.25 -3.71 18.18
CA ASP A 518 -2.40 -3.90 17.00
C ASP A 518 -1.96 -2.59 16.35
N GLY A 519 -2.79 -1.53 16.46
CA GLY A 519 -2.57 -0.26 15.77
C GLY A 519 -1.51 0.65 16.40
N ALA A 520 -1.43 0.67 17.73
CA ALA A 520 -0.69 1.70 18.47
C ALA A 520 0.73 1.29 18.91
N GLN A 521 1.03 -0.01 19.00
CA GLN A 521 2.35 -0.59 19.37
C GLN A 521 2.99 -0.07 20.69
N TRP A 522 2.28 0.71 21.51
CA TRP A 522 2.81 1.28 22.77
C TRP A 522 3.30 0.22 23.75
N ASN A 523 2.70 -0.98 23.77
CA ASN A 523 3.19 -2.11 24.57
C ASN A 523 4.62 -2.56 24.20
N ARG A 524 5.10 -2.26 22.99
CA ARG A 524 6.49 -2.52 22.56
C ARG A 524 7.40 -1.31 22.70
N LEU A 525 6.85 -0.10 22.58
CA LEU A 525 7.64 1.14 22.59
C LEU A 525 7.82 1.73 23.99
N ALA A 526 6.79 1.72 24.83
CA ALA A 526 6.86 2.24 26.20
C ALA A 526 7.98 1.58 27.03
N PRO A 527 8.19 0.24 26.98
CA PRO A 527 9.30 -0.39 27.70
C PRO A 527 10.70 0.08 27.28
N LEU A 528 10.84 0.66 26.07
CA LEU A 528 12.12 1.20 25.59
C LEU A 528 12.48 2.53 26.27
N ILE A 529 11.52 3.20 26.92
CA ILE A 529 11.76 4.41 27.71
C ILE A 529 12.39 4.02 29.05
N ASP A 530 11.84 3.00 29.72
CA ASP A 530 12.36 2.52 31.01
C ASP A 530 13.67 1.74 30.86
N ARG A 531 13.81 1.01 29.75
CA ARG A 531 14.95 0.12 29.47
C ARG A 531 15.46 0.35 28.04
N PRO A 532 16.04 1.53 27.76
CA PRO A 532 16.56 1.80 26.44
C PRO A 532 17.71 0.83 26.11
N PRO A 533 17.77 0.30 24.88
CA PRO A 533 18.95 -0.40 24.39
C PRO A 533 20.22 0.45 24.61
N SER A 534 21.31 -0.19 25.05
CA SER A 534 22.55 0.48 25.44
C SER A 534 23.29 1.17 24.28
N GLY A 535 22.92 0.87 23.03
CA GLY A 535 23.48 1.47 21.84
C GLY A 535 22.86 0.90 20.56
N PRO A 536 23.39 1.27 19.39
CA PRO A 536 22.93 0.71 18.13
C PRO A 536 23.31 -0.78 17.97
N ASP A 537 22.45 -1.54 17.28
CA ASP A 537 22.66 -2.98 17.08
C ASP A 537 23.72 -3.22 15.99
N MET A 538 24.96 -3.51 16.43
CA MET A 538 26.08 -3.73 15.50
C MET A 538 25.92 -5.00 14.67
N ARG A 539 25.25 -6.02 15.22
CA ARG A 539 24.94 -7.25 14.49
C ARG A 539 24.02 -6.95 13.30
N GLY A 540 22.99 -6.15 13.51
CA GLY A 540 22.09 -5.66 12.48
C GLY A 540 22.85 -4.95 11.37
N TRP A 541 23.76 -4.03 11.70
CA TRP A 541 24.60 -3.37 10.69
C TRP A 541 25.47 -4.34 9.87
N VAL A 542 25.99 -5.42 10.47
CA VAL A 542 26.72 -6.47 9.73
C VAL A 542 25.79 -7.15 8.73
N PHE A 543 24.58 -7.56 9.15
CA PHE A 543 23.60 -8.19 8.25
C PHE A 543 23.10 -7.22 7.17
N THR A 544 22.91 -5.95 7.50
CA THR A 544 22.64 -4.88 6.51
C THR A 544 23.79 -4.76 5.50
N GLY A 545 25.04 -4.84 5.94
CA GLY A 545 26.19 -4.90 5.04
C GLY A 545 26.13 -6.11 4.10
N ILE A 546 25.85 -7.30 4.62
CA ILE A 546 25.74 -8.55 3.85
C ILE A 546 24.63 -8.43 2.80
N GLY A 547 23.42 -8.01 3.20
CA GLY A 547 22.30 -7.83 2.29
C GLY A 547 22.58 -6.79 1.21
N GLY A 548 23.23 -5.69 1.57
CA GLY A 548 23.67 -4.67 0.62
C GLY A 548 24.70 -5.18 -0.39
N LEU A 549 25.65 -6.01 0.03
CA LEU A 549 26.64 -6.63 -0.85
C LEU A 549 26.00 -7.62 -1.83
N ILE A 550 25.07 -8.46 -1.34
CA ILE A 550 24.33 -9.41 -2.19
C ILE A 550 23.51 -8.65 -3.22
N GLU A 551 22.74 -7.64 -2.81
CA GLU A 551 21.94 -6.84 -3.73
C GLU A 551 22.82 -6.09 -4.73
N GLY A 552 23.93 -5.49 -4.28
CA GLY A 552 24.89 -4.82 -5.16
C GLY A 552 25.47 -5.77 -6.22
N PHE A 553 25.79 -7.00 -5.84
CA PHE A 553 26.21 -8.04 -6.76
C PHE A 553 25.10 -8.41 -7.75
N LEU A 554 23.86 -8.63 -7.29
CA LEU A 554 22.72 -8.94 -8.16
C LEU A 554 22.47 -7.83 -9.17
N MET A 555 22.52 -6.56 -8.73
CA MET A 555 22.34 -5.41 -9.61
C MET A 555 23.45 -5.31 -10.66
N TRP A 556 24.70 -5.50 -10.25
CA TRP A 556 25.84 -5.54 -11.17
C TRP A 556 25.73 -6.70 -12.17
N ALA A 557 25.39 -7.90 -11.70
CA ALA A 557 25.26 -9.09 -12.53
C ALA A 557 24.14 -8.94 -13.57
N ASN A 558 22.96 -8.47 -13.14
CA ASN A 558 21.84 -8.18 -14.03
C ASN A 558 22.20 -7.12 -15.09
N HIS A 559 23.00 -6.10 -14.72
CA HIS A 559 23.45 -5.09 -15.68
C HIS A 559 24.53 -5.59 -16.65
N ARG A 560 25.37 -6.55 -16.23
CA ARG A 560 26.57 -6.98 -16.95
C ARG A 560 26.34 -8.22 -17.83
N PHE A 561 25.44 -9.11 -17.42
CA PHE A 561 25.20 -10.41 -18.03
C PHE A 561 23.75 -10.51 -18.52
N PHE A 562 23.55 -10.53 -19.84
CA PHE A 562 22.23 -10.63 -20.45
C PHE A 562 21.51 -11.97 -20.20
N TRP A 563 22.23 -13.03 -19.80
CA TRP A 563 21.67 -14.36 -19.52
C TRP A 563 21.36 -14.57 -18.04
N TRP A 564 21.61 -13.58 -17.19
CA TRP A 564 21.48 -13.73 -15.75
C TRP A 564 20.01 -13.89 -15.34
N PRO A 565 19.62 -15.01 -14.68
CA PRO A 565 18.22 -15.31 -14.45
C PRO A 565 17.64 -14.68 -13.18
N LEU A 566 18.50 -14.21 -12.26
CA LEU A 566 18.09 -13.70 -10.95
C LEU A 566 17.98 -12.18 -10.96
N HIS A 567 16.74 -11.70 -10.91
CA HIS A 567 16.42 -10.30 -10.88
C HIS A 567 16.53 -9.74 -9.44
N PRO A 568 17.25 -8.61 -9.21
CA PRO A 568 17.49 -8.04 -7.88
C PRO A 568 16.20 -7.75 -7.09
N LEU A 569 15.14 -7.32 -7.79
CA LEU A 569 13.80 -7.10 -7.22
C LEU A 569 13.28 -8.28 -6.38
N GLY A 570 13.60 -9.52 -6.76
CA GLY A 570 13.17 -10.69 -6.01
C GLY A 570 13.84 -10.81 -4.63
N PHE A 571 15.13 -10.45 -4.54
CA PHE A 571 15.88 -10.49 -3.28
C PHE A 571 15.43 -9.39 -2.32
N VAL A 572 15.22 -8.17 -2.84
CA VAL A 572 14.72 -7.02 -2.07
C VAL A 572 13.49 -7.37 -1.26
N ILE A 573 12.54 -8.12 -1.82
CA ILE A 573 11.29 -8.47 -1.14
C ILE A 573 11.30 -9.84 -0.46
N ALA A 574 12.42 -10.58 -0.53
CA ALA A 574 12.45 -11.98 -0.10
C ALA A 574 12.13 -12.13 1.39
N ALA A 575 12.74 -11.25 2.21
CA ALA A 575 12.52 -11.15 3.64
C ALA A 575 11.27 -10.32 3.96
N GLY A 576 10.07 -10.88 3.66
CA GLY A 576 8.81 -10.34 4.18
C GLY A 576 7.75 -11.40 4.50
N PHE A 577 7.00 -11.20 5.59
CA PHE A 577 5.84 -12.04 5.95
C PHE A 577 4.87 -12.26 4.78
N ILE A 578 4.65 -11.20 4.01
CA ILE A 578 3.71 -11.19 2.90
C ILE A 578 4.27 -11.89 1.67
N THR A 579 5.58 -11.89 1.48
CA THR A 579 6.22 -12.66 0.43
C THR A 579 5.93 -14.15 0.61
N GLY A 580 5.80 -14.58 1.86
CA GLY A 580 5.30 -15.92 2.22
C GLY A 580 3.85 -16.21 1.85
N GLN A 581 3.05 -15.20 1.53
CA GLN A 581 1.74 -15.39 0.94
C GLN A 581 1.84 -15.45 -0.60
N ILE A 582 2.69 -14.62 -1.24
CA ILE A 582 2.68 -14.47 -2.71
C ILE A 582 3.48 -15.54 -3.46
N TRP A 583 4.50 -16.14 -2.83
CA TRP A 583 5.50 -16.95 -3.53
C TRP A 583 4.91 -18.13 -4.30
N PHE A 584 3.90 -18.81 -3.73
CA PHE A 584 3.30 -19.98 -4.36
C PHE A 584 2.49 -19.60 -5.60
N SER A 585 1.76 -18.48 -5.53
CA SER A 585 1.06 -17.91 -6.69
C SER A 585 2.06 -17.41 -7.76
N ALA A 586 3.20 -16.86 -7.35
CA ALA A 586 4.29 -16.51 -8.27
C ALA A 586 4.87 -17.75 -8.95
N PHE A 587 5.13 -18.83 -8.20
CA PHE A 587 5.60 -20.11 -8.76
C PHE A 587 4.64 -20.67 -9.81
N ILE A 588 3.34 -20.70 -9.52
CA ILE A 588 2.31 -21.17 -10.47
C ILE A 588 2.29 -20.29 -11.72
N ALA A 589 2.28 -18.97 -11.55
CA ALA A 589 2.28 -18.03 -12.67
C ALA A 589 3.56 -18.16 -13.53
N TRP A 590 4.72 -18.35 -12.90
CA TRP A 590 5.99 -18.61 -13.58
C TRP A 590 5.92 -19.89 -14.40
N LEU A 591 5.46 -21.00 -13.81
CA LEU A 591 5.34 -22.29 -14.49
C LEU A 591 4.38 -22.20 -15.69
N LEU A 592 3.19 -21.65 -15.49
CA LEU A 592 2.20 -21.46 -16.56
C LEU A 592 2.75 -20.58 -17.68
N LYS A 593 3.37 -19.45 -17.32
CA LYS A 593 3.91 -18.50 -18.29
C LYS A 593 5.10 -19.08 -19.06
N ALA A 594 5.99 -19.81 -18.40
CA ALA A 594 7.12 -20.49 -19.03
C ALA A 594 6.62 -21.48 -20.09
N VAL A 595 5.66 -22.34 -19.74
CA VAL A 595 5.04 -23.29 -20.67
C VAL A 595 4.33 -22.57 -21.83
N ILE A 596 3.53 -21.54 -21.55
CA ILE A 596 2.82 -20.77 -22.57
C ILE A 596 3.80 -20.12 -23.55
N LEU A 597 4.89 -19.53 -23.08
CA LEU A 597 5.89 -18.89 -23.92
C LEU A 597 6.71 -19.92 -24.71
N GLN A 598 7.09 -21.04 -24.09
CA GLN A 598 7.90 -22.07 -24.71
C GLN A 598 7.16 -22.79 -25.84
N TYR A 599 5.88 -23.14 -25.64
CA TYR A 599 5.11 -23.92 -26.63
C TYR A 599 4.18 -23.08 -27.50
N GLY A 600 3.66 -21.96 -27.00
CA GLY A 600 2.70 -21.11 -27.73
C GLY A 600 3.27 -19.79 -28.25
N GLY A 601 4.45 -19.38 -27.77
CA GLY A 601 5.09 -18.13 -28.15
C GLY A 601 4.34 -16.86 -27.72
N PRO A 602 4.83 -15.67 -28.12
CA PRO A 602 4.27 -14.38 -27.70
C PRO A 602 2.82 -14.15 -28.17
N GLY A 603 2.43 -14.72 -29.31
CA GLY A 603 1.07 -14.60 -29.84
C GLY A 603 0.03 -15.31 -28.96
N PHE A 604 0.35 -16.52 -28.48
CA PHE A 604 -0.52 -17.24 -27.57
C PHE A 604 -0.59 -16.57 -26.19
N PHE A 605 0.54 -16.03 -25.72
CA PHE A 605 0.58 -15.19 -24.52
C PHE A 605 -0.40 -13.99 -24.62
N ALA A 606 -0.36 -13.25 -25.73
CA ALA A 606 -1.26 -12.12 -25.95
C ALA A 606 -2.74 -12.55 -26.00
N LYS A 607 -3.04 -13.71 -26.61
CA LYS A 607 -4.40 -14.27 -26.67
C LYS A 607 -4.95 -14.68 -25.31
N LEU A 608 -4.11 -15.21 -24.41
CA LEU A 608 -4.53 -15.65 -23.07
C LEU A 608 -4.55 -14.51 -22.03
N LYS A 609 -3.90 -13.38 -22.29
CA LYS A 609 -3.92 -12.21 -21.39
C LYS A 609 -5.31 -11.83 -20.85
N PRO A 610 -6.40 -11.81 -21.64
CA PRO A 610 -7.74 -11.49 -21.13
C PRO A 610 -8.25 -12.48 -20.06
N PHE A 611 -7.88 -13.76 -20.13
CA PHE A 611 -8.23 -14.75 -19.11
C PHE A 611 -7.61 -14.40 -17.74
N PHE A 612 -6.31 -14.07 -17.71
CA PHE A 612 -5.62 -13.69 -16.48
C PHE A 612 -6.13 -12.36 -15.91
N LEU A 613 -6.49 -11.39 -16.77
CA LEU A 613 -7.17 -10.17 -16.35
C LEU A 613 -8.57 -10.46 -15.78
N GLY A 614 -9.29 -11.41 -16.38
CA GLY A 614 -10.56 -11.93 -15.86
C GLY A 614 -10.44 -12.48 -14.44
N MET A 615 -9.38 -13.26 -14.16
CA MET A 615 -9.13 -13.80 -12.80
C MET A 615 -8.95 -12.69 -11.75
N ILE A 616 -8.19 -11.63 -12.07
CA ILE A 616 -8.04 -10.47 -11.17
C ILE A 616 -9.41 -9.83 -10.90
N LEU A 617 -10.19 -9.61 -11.97
CA LEU A 617 -11.50 -8.97 -11.86
C LEU A 617 -12.49 -9.83 -11.06
N GLY A 618 -12.50 -11.15 -11.27
CA GLY A 618 -13.41 -12.06 -10.58
C GLY A 618 -13.12 -12.16 -9.08
N GLU A 619 -11.84 -12.21 -8.68
CA GLU A 619 -11.47 -12.22 -7.26
C GLU A 619 -11.78 -10.89 -6.56
N ALA A 620 -11.51 -9.76 -7.22
CA ALA A 620 -11.93 -8.44 -6.71
C ALA A 620 -13.46 -8.35 -6.57
N THR A 621 -14.21 -8.94 -7.51
CA THR A 621 -15.66 -8.88 -7.52
C THR A 621 -16.30 -9.75 -6.46
N VAL A 622 -15.82 -10.98 -6.25
CA VAL A 622 -16.39 -11.87 -5.22
C VAL A 622 -16.12 -11.35 -3.81
N GLY A 623 -14.93 -10.79 -3.56
CA GLY A 623 -14.62 -10.15 -2.29
C GLY A 623 -15.57 -9.00 -1.95
N GLY A 624 -16.05 -8.28 -2.97
CA GLY A 624 -17.00 -7.19 -2.76
C GLY A 624 -18.47 -7.54 -2.82
N LEU A 625 -18.85 -8.48 -3.68
CA LEU A 625 -20.21 -9.00 -3.74
C LEU A 625 -20.65 -9.51 -2.36
N TRP A 626 -19.82 -10.34 -1.74
CA TRP A 626 -20.15 -10.90 -0.43
C TRP A 626 -20.11 -9.90 0.70
N LEU A 627 -19.19 -8.93 0.69
CA LEU A 627 -19.23 -7.85 1.68
C LEU A 627 -20.57 -7.11 1.63
N LEU A 628 -21.12 -6.87 0.44
CA LEU A 628 -22.44 -6.26 0.28
C LEU A 628 -23.55 -7.19 0.78
N VAL A 629 -23.48 -8.49 0.46
CA VAL A 629 -24.44 -9.49 0.96
C VAL A 629 -24.43 -9.51 2.49
N ASP A 630 -23.26 -9.61 3.12
CA ASP A 630 -23.11 -9.63 4.58
C ASP A 630 -23.64 -8.33 5.22
N ALA A 631 -23.37 -7.18 4.60
CA ALA A 631 -23.90 -5.90 5.05
C ALA A 631 -25.44 -5.83 4.99
N LEU A 632 -26.06 -6.41 3.95
CA LEU A 632 -27.51 -6.42 3.77
C LEU A 632 -28.22 -7.47 4.64
N THR A 633 -27.58 -8.60 4.92
CA THR A 633 -28.12 -9.67 5.76
C THR A 633 -27.80 -9.47 7.26
N GLY A 634 -26.98 -8.48 7.60
CA GLY A 634 -26.54 -8.21 8.97
C GLY A 634 -25.59 -9.28 9.52
N HIS A 635 -24.89 -10.02 8.64
CA HIS A 635 -23.87 -11.00 9.01
C HIS A 635 -22.49 -10.35 9.09
N TYR A 636 -21.59 -10.95 9.86
CA TYR A 636 -20.28 -10.38 10.16
C TYR A 636 -19.16 -11.42 10.05
N GLY A 637 -17.97 -10.99 9.63
CA GLY A 637 -16.74 -11.78 9.72
C GLY A 637 -16.51 -12.76 8.56
N ASN A 638 -17.34 -12.72 7.52
CA ASN A 638 -17.17 -13.55 6.33
C ASN A 638 -16.03 -13.00 5.44
N ARG A 639 -14.84 -13.58 5.60
CA ARG A 639 -13.64 -13.21 4.84
C ARG A 639 -13.38 -14.23 3.76
N ILE A 640 -13.50 -13.79 2.51
CA ILE A 640 -13.57 -14.66 1.34
C ILE A 640 -12.29 -14.63 0.51
N THR A 641 -11.63 -13.47 0.49
CA THR A 641 -10.33 -13.31 -0.18
C THR A 641 -9.41 -12.38 0.62
N ALA A 642 -8.11 -12.60 0.48
CA ALA A 642 -7.04 -11.75 1.01
C ALA A 642 -6.39 -10.84 -0.06
N MET A 643 -7.02 -10.67 -1.23
CA MET A 643 -6.56 -9.83 -2.35
C MET A 643 -6.17 -8.39 -1.94
#